data_AF-A0A497SNE7-F1
#
_entry.id   AF-A0A497SNE7-F1
#
_cell.length_a   1.000
_cell.length_b   1.000
_cell.length_c   1.000
_cell.angle_alpha   90.00
_cell.angle_beta   90.00
_cell.angle_gamma   90.00
#
_symmetry.space_group_name_H-M   'P 1'
#
loop_
_entity.id
_entity.type
_entity.pdbx_description
1 polymer ?
#
loop_
_entity_poly.entity_id
_entity_poly.type
_entity_poly.pdbx_seq_one_letter_code
_entity_poly.pdbx_strand_id
1 'polypeptide(L)'
;MQKILSKIGAGFIGAVMTGATLLAPAMAADLSDYPAPFVTDGTTDMLMVVGAAASPADVVGAINVAVRLGAEPGEEIAVSGDSVTVTGGEDKEIALDTALNDTTAWGNALDDGDLAGFLDTKVEVNDTDYDIKEELSFTGDAIIVSGFDDEDYGSDIVLETSNEGAVIYKYVFDDPIPHAEITSDEPLEINFMGTDLEITSIDEDDITLSMATEYYLVNGESVTVSGKTVVLDGVGETSVRVKVDGTTGTVGEDHTETINGIKVELEKGDIFYVDEVSQRSATLNIGEETTKSYNEGDGIVPLGEPEDGDDAKWVWEFGDDGANNLTYIAALYNVQADDADEEVIALGESLVSPNNYFSVELASATTEAYADYTISFDEVDFKVGGGELDDVPAMILKSSLEEGFTVAGADAAEVYMIWNDSVDTTLYTYYKDKDGDYFNGSTLANINVSTDTLVDLVNEDTTINVWVDVNATNSTNNVRLENKALSTDDINLAIGYNTAGKPTHLGVTAEEAAAADLKYNAKNIGTYDEDFRTVYGVIVKEPENNADQDEVELSIPEEQVKVNVIIKGPGTTTSTTTGATVKSVIPIKDNIARLDTDAEVESAKGSKNMIIIGGPAVNRLTAAVLGLSYPTYGVDSTVPENAAMVKLVENAFGGGKIAYVVAGWEAANTGAACSVLQQYDDYSALTGTGVKVSGTATPYEVTALE
;
A
#
# COMPACT_ATOMS: atom_id res chain seq x y z
N MET A 1 -13.21 19.71 25.62
CA MET A 1 -13.91 20.82 24.93
C MET A 1 -13.61 20.60 23.46
N GLN A 2 -14.65 20.33 22.65
CA GLN A 2 -14.55 19.74 21.30
C GLN A 2 -13.71 20.61 20.34
N LYS A 3 -12.61 20.04 19.80
CA LYS A 3 -11.87 20.61 18.67
C LYS A 3 -12.65 20.30 17.38
N ILE A 4 -12.81 21.34 16.56
CA ILE A 4 -13.47 21.34 15.26
C ILE A 4 -12.43 20.85 14.23
N LEU A 5 -12.69 19.71 13.59
CA LEU A 5 -11.98 19.27 12.39
C LEU A 5 -12.37 20.18 11.21
N SER A 6 -11.40 20.85 10.60
CA SER A 6 -11.49 21.33 9.22
C SER A 6 -10.65 20.42 8.32
N LYS A 7 -11.25 19.32 7.85
CA LYS A 7 -10.71 18.51 6.75
C LYS A 7 -11.19 19.11 5.42
N ILE A 8 -10.27 19.68 4.66
CA ILE A 8 -10.35 20.03 3.24
C ILE A 8 -8.91 19.79 2.75
N GLY A 9 -8.57 18.96 1.77
CA GLY A 9 -9.26 18.08 0.86
C GLY A 9 -8.22 17.60 -0.14
N ALA A 10 -7.84 16.33 -0.11
CA ALA A 10 -7.08 15.64 -1.15
C ALA A 10 -7.66 14.22 -1.29
N GLY A 11 -7.84 13.78 -2.54
CA GLY A 11 -8.82 12.77 -2.93
C GLY A 11 -8.57 11.35 -2.42
N PHE A 12 -9.43 10.90 -1.51
CA PHE A 12 -9.71 9.49 -1.30
C PHE A 12 -10.51 8.93 -2.49
N ILE A 13 -9.92 8.04 -3.28
CA ILE A 13 -10.70 6.97 -3.94
C ILE A 13 -10.79 5.85 -2.91
N GLY A 14 -11.69 6.02 -1.95
CA GLY A 14 -12.21 4.88 -1.20
C GLY A 14 -12.98 4.01 -2.19
N ALA A 15 -12.60 2.75 -2.31
CA ALA A 15 -13.42 1.75 -2.98
C ALA A 15 -14.75 1.63 -2.21
N VAL A 16 -15.72 2.42 -2.65
CA VAL A 16 -17.13 2.24 -2.31
C VAL A 16 -17.56 0.94 -2.98
N MET A 17 -17.41 -0.19 -2.29
CA MET A 17 -18.24 -1.36 -2.57
C MET A 17 -19.59 -1.12 -1.92
N THR A 18 -20.38 -0.31 -2.63
CA THR A 18 -21.83 -0.28 -2.51
C THR A 18 -22.36 -1.69 -2.36
N GLY A 19 -22.74 -2.05 -1.13
CA GLY A 19 -23.79 -3.02 -0.85
C GLY A 19 -25.12 -2.50 -1.38
N ALA A 20 -25.20 -2.27 -2.68
CA ALA A 20 -26.43 -2.10 -3.40
C ALA A 20 -26.89 -3.52 -3.76
N THR A 21 -27.68 -4.12 -2.87
CA THR A 21 -28.70 -5.06 -3.32
C THR A 21 -29.65 -4.27 -4.22
N LEU A 22 -29.23 -4.06 -5.47
CA LEU A 22 -30.11 -3.68 -6.55
C LEU A 22 -31.09 -4.84 -6.67
N LEU A 23 -32.30 -4.61 -6.16
CA LEU A 23 -33.50 -5.22 -6.69
C LEU A 23 -33.59 -4.83 -8.18
N ALA A 24 -32.79 -5.50 -9.00
CA ALA A 24 -32.85 -5.40 -10.43
C ALA A 24 -34.20 -5.98 -10.87
N PRO A 25 -35.01 -5.25 -11.65
CA PRO A 25 -36.09 -5.90 -12.37
C PRO A 25 -35.47 -7.00 -13.22
N ALA A 26 -35.96 -8.24 -13.09
CA ALA A 26 -35.43 -9.41 -13.80
C ALA A 26 -35.19 -9.07 -15.29
N MET A 27 -33.93 -8.85 -15.65
CA MET A 27 -33.49 -8.80 -17.03
C MET A 27 -33.61 -10.23 -17.57
N ALA A 28 -34.06 -10.38 -18.82
CA ALA A 28 -34.11 -11.69 -19.46
C ALA A 28 -32.68 -12.24 -19.58
N ALA A 29 -32.49 -13.52 -19.27
CA ALA A 29 -31.17 -14.14 -19.30
C ALA A 29 -30.68 -14.30 -20.75
N ASP A 30 -29.42 -13.94 -21.01
CA ASP A 30 -28.79 -14.00 -22.33
C ASP A 30 -27.63 -15.02 -22.34
N LEU A 31 -27.35 -15.61 -23.51
CA LEU A 31 -26.18 -16.46 -23.70
C LEU A 31 -24.85 -15.70 -23.54
N SER A 32 -24.85 -14.36 -23.70
CA SER A 32 -23.68 -13.52 -23.45
C SER A 32 -23.26 -13.47 -22.00
N ASP A 33 -24.16 -13.85 -21.09
CA ASP A 33 -23.91 -13.81 -19.65
C ASP A 33 -23.18 -15.08 -19.16
N TYR A 34 -23.02 -16.09 -20.02
CA TYR A 34 -22.28 -17.31 -19.69
C TYR A 34 -20.82 -16.97 -19.34
N PRO A 35 -20.27 -17.45 -18.20
CA PRO A 35 -20.70 -18.61 -17.43
C PRO A 35 -21.71 -18.33 -16.29
N ALA A 36 -22.15 -17.10 -16.07
CA ALA A 36 -23.25 -16.83 -15.14
C ALA A 36 -24.57 -17.41 -15.68
N PRO A 37 -25.48 -17.88 -14.81
CA PRO A 37 -25.43 -17.98 -13.35
C PRO A 37 -24.85 -19.32 -12.85
N PHE A 38 -24.11 -20.06 -13.67
CA PHE A 38 -23.54 -21.36 -13.27
C PHE A 38 -22.34 -21.17 -12.34
N VAL A 39 -21.57 -20.09 -12.55
CA VAL A 39 -20.50 -19.60 -11.68
C VAL A 39 -20.72 -18.11 -11.44
N THR A 40 -20.67 -17.67 -10.18
CA THR A 40 -20.81 -16.26 -9.79
C THR A 40 -20.07 -16.02 -8.47
N ASP A 41 -19.22 -15.00 -8.41
CA ASP A 41 -18.47 -14.58 -7.21
C ASP A 41 -17.78 -15.75 -6.47
N GLY A 42 -17.03 -16.59 -7.19
CA GLY A 42 -16.33 -17.75 -6.60
C GLY A 42 -17.25 -18.91 -6.18
N THR A 43 -18.57 -18.79 -6.34
CA THR A 43 -19.54 -19.84 -5.99
C THR A 43 -20.13 -20.52 -7.24
N THR A 44 -20.41 -21.82 -7.13
CA THR A 44 -21.01 -22.61 -8.23
C THR A 44 -22.46 -22.99 -7.94
N ASP A 45 -23.37 -22.70 -8.86
CA ASP A 45 -24.77 -23.11 -8.81
C ASP A 45 -25.19 -23.85 -10.08
N MET A 46 -24.59 -25.02 -10.31
CA MET A 46 -24.80 -25.80 -11.53
C MET A 46 -24.94 -27.31 -11.29
N LEU A 47 -25.71 -27.96 -12.17
CA LEU A 47 -25.70 -29.39 -12.38
C LEU A 47 -25.63 -29.71 -13.88
N MET A 48 -24.60 -30.44 -14.28
CA MET A 48 -24.46 -30.95 -15.64
C MET A 48 -25.15 -32.29 -15.77
N VAL A 49 -26.04 -32.42 -16.76
CA VAL A 49 -26.84 -33.63 -16.98
C VAL A 49 -26.61 -34.17 -18.38
N VAL A 50 -26.00 -35.36 -18.45
CA VAL A 50 -25.75 -36.06 -19.72
C VAL A 50 -26.77 -37.17 -19.90
N GLY A 51 -27.29 -37.36 -21.12
CA GLY A 51 -28.23 -38.44 -21.41
C GLY A 51 -27.63 -39.83 -21.12
N ALA A 52 -28.35 -40.72 -20.45
CA ALA A 52 -27.87 -42.09 -20.19
C ALA A 52 -27.67 -42.91 -21.48
N ALA A 53 -28.34 -42.52 -22.57
CA ALA A 53 -28.17 -43.09 -23.90
C ALA A 53 -27.25 -42.25 -24.80
N ALA A 54 -26.55 -41.26 -24.25
CA ALA A 54 -25.66 -40.37 -25.00
C ALA A 54 -24.41 -41.11 -25.49
N SER A 55 -23.81 -40.59 -26.56
CA SER A 55 -22.56 -41.11 -27.10
C SER A 55 -21.40 -40.80 -26.13
N PRO A 56 -20.32 -41.61 -26.10
CA PRO A 56 -19.10 -41.23 -25.38
C PRO A 56 -18.57 -39.82 -25.73
N ALA A 57 -18.81 -39.33 -26.96
CA ALA A 57 -18.44 -37.98 -27.36
C ALA A 57 -19.20 -36.89 -26.57
N ASP A 58 -20.48 -37.13 -26.24
CA ASP A 58 -21.28 -36.20 -25.43
C ASP A 58 -20.76 -36.16 -23.99
N VAL A 59 -20.32 -37.31 -23.45
CA VAL A 59 -19.71 -37.42 -22.11
C VAL A 59 -18.36 -36.70 -22.06
N VAL A 60 -17.52 -36.84 -23.10
CA VAL A 60 -16.24 -36.12 -23.18
C VAL A 60 -16.48 -34.61 -23.32
N GLY A 61 -17.45 -34.20 -24.14
CA GLY A 61 -17.86 -32.80 -24.26
C GLY A 61 -18.32 -32.20 -22.92
N ALA A 62 -19.10 -32.97 -22.15
CA ALA A 62 -19.53 -32.61 -20.81
C ALA A 62 -18.35 -32.41 -19.85
N ILE A 63 -17.42 -33.37 -19.80
CA ILE A 63 -16.21 -33.28 -18.96
C ILE A 63 -15.40 -32.03 -19.30
N ASN A 64 -15.21 -31.75 -20.59
CA ASN A 64 -14.44 -30.59 -21.04
C ASN A 64 -15.05 -29.25 -20.61
N VAL A 65 -16.39 -29.13 -20.69
CA VAL A 65 -17.11 -27.95 -20.20
C VAL A 65 -17.02 -27.84 -18.68
N ALA A 66 -17.19 -28.96 -17.97
CA ALA A 66 -17.11 -29.00 -16.51
C ALA A 66 -15.71 -28.64 -15.97
N VAL A 67 -14.64 -29.11 -16.63
CA VAL A 67 -13.25 -28.77 -16.28
C VAL A 67 -12.99 -27.28 -16.45
N ARG A 68 -13.46 -26.67 -17.55
CA ARG A 68 -13.31 -25.23 -17.75
C ARG A 68 -14.10 -24.44 -16.71
N LEU A 69 -15.38 -24.76 -16.52
CA LEU A 69 -16.21 -24.12 -15.49
C LEU A 69 -15.69 -24.35 -14.07
N GLY A 70 -14.93 -25.43 -13.83
CA GLY A 70 -14.26 -25.68 -12.57
C GLY A 70 -13.00 -24.84 -12.32
N ALA A 71 -12.47 -24.19 -13.36
CA ALA A 71 -11.38 -23.23 -13.25
C ALA A 71 -11.86 -21.77 -13.14
N GLU A 72 -13.16 -21.51 -13.29
CA GLU A 72 -13.76 -20.17 -13.19
C GLU A 72 -13.93 -19.65 -11.74
N PRO A 73 -14.28 -20.49 -10.73
CA PRO A 73 -14.33 -20.04 -9.35
C PRO A 73 -12.94 -19.66 -8.89
N GLY A 74 -12.71 -18.40 -8.58
CA GLY A 74 -11.48 -17.94 -7.96
C GLY A 74 -11.70 -16.67 -7.16
N GLU A 75 -10.84 -16.46 -6.17
CA GLU A 75 -10.69 -15.15 -5.53
C GLU A 75 -9.63 -14.37 -6.29
N GLU A 76 -9.89 -13.08 -6.49
CA GLU A 76 -8.86 -12.15 -6.95
C GLU A 76 -7.98 -11.85 -5.75
N ILE A 77 -6.75 -12.36 -5.77
CA ILE A 77 -5.72 -11.97 -4.81
C ILE A 77 -5.00 -10.78 -5.43
N ALA A 78 -4.95 -9.66 -4.71
CA ALA A 78 -4.06 -8.57 -5.05
C ALA A 78 -2.62 -9.04 -4.84
N VAL A 79 -1.79 -8.97 -5.89
CA VAL A 79 -0.34 -9.06 -5.69
C VAL A 79 0.08 -7.71 -5.12
N SER A 80 0.67 -7.69 -3.92
CA SER A 80 1.27 -6.47 -3.40
C SER A 80 2.41 -6.05 -4.33
N GLY A 81 2.43 -4.77 -4.67
CA GLY A 81 3.35 -4.20 -5.65
C GLY A 81 2.62 -3.48 -6.77
N ASP A 82 1.93 -2.38 -6.44
CA ASP A 82 1.80 -1.32 -7.43
C ASP A 82 3.22 -0.88 -7.78
N SER A 83 3.73 -1.23 -8.96
CA SER A 83 4.99 -0.67 -9.41
C SER A 83 4.73 0.78 -9.79
N VAL A 84 4.92 1.69 -8.84
CA VAL A 84 4.97 3.12 -9.14
C VAL A 84 6.27 3.36 -9.90
N THR A 85 6.19 3.49 -11.22
CA THR A 85 7.35 3.94 -11.98
C THR A 85 7.46 5.45 -11.80
N VAL A 86 8.52 5.87 -11.13
CA VAL A 86 8.86 7.28 -10.91
C VAL A 86 9.87 7.66 -12.00
N THR A 87 9.48 8.50 -12.93
CA THR A 87 10.41 8.99 -13.97
C THR A 87 10.92 10.36 -13.56
N GLY A 88 12.24 10.47 -13.39
CA GLY A 88 12.90 11.69 -12.94
C GLY A 88 12.77 11.94 -11.44
N GLY A 89 12.61 10.89 -10.64
CA GLY A 89 12.76 10.89 -9.20
C GLY A 89 13.41 9.58 -8.77
N GLU A 90 13.59 9.39 -7.47
CA GLU A 90 14.27 8.22 -6.90
C GLU A 90 13.29 7.35 -6.10
N ASP A 91 13.49 6.03 -6.14
CA ASP A 91 12.74 5.08 -5.32
C ASP A 91 13.67 3.97 -4.80
N LYS A 92 13.47 3.58 -3.53
CA LYS A 92 14.22 2.51 -2.87
C LYS A 92 13.36 1.71 -1.91
N GLU A 93 13.65 0.41 -1.82
CA GLU A 93 13.17 -0.45 -0.75
C GLU A 93 14.08 -0.32 0.48
N ILE A 94 13.56 0.28 1.54
CA ILE A 94 14.30 0.56 2.78
C ILE A 94 13.78 -0.35 3.90
N ALA A 95 14.66 -1.07 4.58
CA ALA A 95 14.27 -1.88 5.72
C ALA A 95 13.81 -1.00 6.90
N LEU A 96 13.01 -1.56 7.80
CA LEU A 96 12.69 -0.89 9.06
C LEU A 96 13.98 -0.68 9.89
N ASP A 97 13.98 0.30 10.79
CA ASP A 97 15.13 0.72 11.60
C ASP A 97 16.31 1.24 10.74
N THR A 98 16.00 1.79 9.56
CA THR A 98 17.00 2.35 8.64
C THR A 98 16.71 3.81 8.37
N ALA A 99 17.70 4.67 8.64
CA ALA A 99 17.63 6.09 8.34
C ALA A 99 17.75 6.36 6.82
N LEU A 100 17.11 7.41 6.33
CA LEU A 100 17.12 7.76 4.90
C LEU A 100 18.52 8.20 4.41
N ASN A 101 19.40 8.60 5.33
CA ASN A 101 20.80 8.90 5.05
C ASN A 101 21.75 7.68 5.17
N ASP A 102 21.24 6.47 5.39
CA ASP A 102 22.09 5.28 5.37
C ASP A 102 22.64 5.05 3.95
N THR A 103 23.82 4.45 3.85
CA THR A 103 24.43 4.05 2.56
C THR A 103 23.62 3.03 1.76
N THR A 104 22.74 2.26 2.39
CA THR A 104 21.76 1.38 1.72
C THR A 104 20.51 2.14 1.28
N ALA A 105 20.27 3.31 1.87
CA ALA A 105 19.32 4.31 1.40
C ALA A 105 20.05 5.31 0.48
N TRP A 106 19.94 6.62 0.70
CA TRP A 106 20.53 7.64 -0.19
C TRP A 106 21.91 8.15 0.24
N GLY A 107 22.34 7.86 1.47
CA GLY A 107 23.67 8.23 1.94
C GLY A 107 23.84 9.75 2.08
N ASN A 108 24.33 10.37 1.01
CA ASN A 108 24.58 11.81 0.94
C ASN A 108 23.36 12.54 0.36
N ALA A 109 23.58 13.77 -0.12
CA ALA A 109 22.57 14.56 -0.80
C ALA A 109 22.21 13.99 -2.19
N LEU A 110 20.97 14.24 -2.58
CA LEU A 110 20.38 14.03 -3.90
C LEU A 110 20.42 15.33 -4.68
N ASP A 111 20.91 15.28 -5.91
CA ASP A 111 21.07 16.44 -6.80
C ASP A 111 20.22 16.32 -8.09
N ASP A 112 20.50 17.14 -9.10
CA ASP A 112 19.80 17.12 -10.39
C ASP A 112 19.99 15.80 -11.18
N GLY A 113 21.05 15.04 -10.87
CA GLY A 113 21.29 13.72 -11.40
C GLY A 113 20.31 12.67 -10.88
N ASP A 114 19.81 12.87 -9.67
CA ASP A 114 18.86 11.99 -8.98
C ASP A 114 17.42 12.50 -9.12
N LEU A 115 17.20 13.80 -8.95
CA LEU A 115 15.88 14.44 -8.90
C LEU A 115 15.71 15.42 -10.06
N ALA A 116 14.91 15.02 -11.06
CA ALA A 116 14.68 15.84 -12.22
C ALA A 116 14.02 17.17 -11.85
N GLY A 117 14.54 18.26 -12.42
CA GLY A 117 14.05 19.61 -12.20
C GLY A 117 14.74 20.37 -11.07
N PHE A 118 15.60 19.70 -10.28
CA PHE A 118 16.56 20.42 -9.45
C PHE A 118 17.51 21.21 -10.33
N LEU A 119 17.91 22.39 -9.85
CA LEU A 119 18.77 23.30 -10.59
C LEU A 119 20.24 22.86 -10.49
N ASP A 120 20.95 22.94 -11.62
CA ASP A 120 22.41 22.95 -11.75
C ASP A 120 22.73 23.98 -12.85
N THR A 121 22.99 25.22 -12.43
CA THR A 121 23.04 26.39 -13.32
C THR A 121 23.90 27.51 -12.73
N LYS A 122 23.73 28.73 -13.22
CA LYS A 122 24.42 29.93 -12.75
C LYS A 122 23.46 31.03 -12.36
N VAL A 123 23.86 31.81 -11.37
CA VAL A 123 23.28 33.12 -11.05
C VAL A 123 24.33 34.22 -11.27
N GLU A 124 23.89 35.42 -11.60
CA GLU A 124 24.77 36.57 -11.80
C GLU A 124 24.57 37.56 -10.65
N VAL A 125 25.67 37.98 -10.01
CA VAL A 125 25.69 39.06 -9.03
C VAL A 125 26.82 40.01 -9.39
N ASN A 126 26.54 41.30 -9.52
CA ASN A 126 27.55 42.34 -9.80
C ASN A 126 28.47 41.96 -11.00
N ASP A 127 27.85 41.64 -12.14
CA ASP A 127 28.49 41.19 -13.39
C ASP A 127 29.34 39.89 -13.27
N THR A 128 29.19 39.10 -12.19
CA THR A 128 29.93 37.87 -11.95
C THR A 128 29.00 36.66 -11.89
N ASP A 129 29.28 35.65 -12.72
CA ASP A 129 28.58 34.36 -12.71
C ASP A 129 29.07 33.48 -11.56
N TYR A 130 28.14 32.93 -10.77
CA TYR A 130 28.38 31.94 -9.72
C TYR A 130 27.66 30.63 -10.07
N ASP A 131 28.38 29.51 -10.01
CA ASP A 131 27.80 28.18 -10.19
C ASP A 131 26.98 27.80 -8.95
N ILE A 132 25.76 27.30 -9.20
CA ILE A 132 24.81 26.89 -8.16
C ILE A 132 24.22 25.53 -8.46
N LYS A 133 23.79 24.85 -7.41
CA LYS A 133 23.03 23.60 -7.51
C LYS A 133 22.03 23.47 -6.37
N GLU A 134 21.05 22.60 -6.56
CA GLU A 134 20.08 22.23 -5.53
C GLU A 134 20.36 20.83 -5.00
N GLU A 135 20.21 20.66 -3.69
CA GLU A 135 20.48 19.40 -2.99
C GLU A 135 19.36 19.09 -1.99
N LEU A 136 18.91 17.84 -1.94
CA LEU A 136 18.05 17.31 -0.87
C LEU A 136 18.83 16.30 -0.05
N SER A 137 18.87 16.45 1.27
CA SER A 137 19.60 15.55 2.16
C SER A 137 18.80 15.20 3.41
N PHE A 138 19.20 14.10 4.03
CA PHE A 138 18.60 13.59 5.26
C PHE A 138 19.66 13.49 6.35
N THR A 139 19.25 13.65 7.62
CA THR A 139 20.10 13.28 8.76
C THR A 139 19.79 11.85 9.20
N GLY A 140 20.48 11.39 10.25
CA GLY A 140 20.17 10.10 10.89
C GLY A 140 18.84 10.09 11.64
N ASP A 141 18.16 11.23 11.71
CA ASP A 141 16.91 11.43 12.45
C ASP A 141 15.68 11.24 11.55
N ALA A 142 15.84 11.09 10.23
CA ALA A 142 14.77 10.67 9.33
C ALA A 142 14.80 9.14 9.21
N ILE A 143 14.02 8.43 10.02
CA ILE A 143 14.11 6.96 10.18
C ILE A 143 12.75 6.27 10.03
N ILE A 144 12.75 5.12 9.36
CA ILE A 144 11.55 4.30 9.19
C ILE A 144 11.40 3.34 10.37
N VAL A 145 10.31 3.44 11.10
CA VAL A 145 10.08 2.67 12.33
C VAL A 145 8.66 2.08 12.41
N SER A 146 8.38 1.38 13.51
CA SER A 146 7.09 0.79 13.86
C SER A 146 7.06 0.50 15.38
N GLY A 147 6.22 -0.43 15.84
CA GLY A 147 6.05 -0.82 17.25
C GLY A 147 7.33 -1.11 18.05
N PHE A 148 8.40 -1.51 17.38
CA PHE A 148 9.68 -1.76 18.04
C PHE A 148 10.30 -0.50 18.66
N ASP A 149 10.04 0.67 18.07
CA ASP A 149 10.54 1.95 18.58
C ASP A 149 9.61 2.48 19.68
N ASP A 150 8.40 2.90 19.30
CA ASP A 150 7.30 3.24 20.22
C ASP A 150 6.18 2.19 20.18
N GLU A 151 5.69 1.80 21.36
CA GLU A 151 4.59 0.83 21.48
C GLU A 151 3.27 1.36 20.91
N ASP A 152 3.04 2.67 20.95
CA ASP A 152 1.79 3.29 20.54
C ASP A 152 1.64 3.35 18.99
N TYR A 153 2.72 3.12 18.22
CA TYR A 153 2.61 2.87 16.78
C TYR A 153 1.97 1.51 16.46
N GLY A 154 1.97 0.60 17.42
CA GLY A 154 1.48 -0.75 17.23
C GLY A 154 2.18 -1.47 16.06
N SER A 155 1.41 -1.85 15.04
CA SER A 155 1.94 -2.46 13.82
C SER A 155 2.04 -1.51 12.63
N ASP A 156 1.74 -0.22 12.81
CA ASP A 156 1.85 0.78 11.76
C ASP A 156 3.31 1.10 11.45
N ILE A 157 3.60 1.35 10.17
CA ILE A 157 4.93 1.74 9.71
C ILE A 157 4.91 3.24 9.43
N VAL A 158 5.87 3.96 10.01
CA VAL A 158 5.94 5.41 9.93
C VAL A 158 7.37 5.88 9.61
N LEU A 159 7.50 7.08 9.08
CA LEU A 159 8.75 7.83 9.03
C LEU A 159 8.73 8.87 10.14
N GLU A 160 9.63 8.68 11.09
CA GLU A 160 9.90 9.63 12.15
C GLU A 160 10.89 10.70 11.69
N THR A 161 10.78 11.85 12.35
CA THR A 161 11.79 12.88 12.36
C THR A 161 12.22 13.14 13.80
N SER A 162 13.21 12.39 14.29
CA SER A 162 13.62 12.41 15.71
C SER A 162 14.27 13.73 16.17
N ASN A 163 14.56 14.63 15.22
CA ASN A 163 15.00 16.00 15.49
C ASN A 163 14.51 16.93 14.37
N GLU A 164 14.39 18.21 14.70
CA GLU A 164 14.29 19.28 13.69
C GLU A 164 15.48 19.22 12.72
N GLY A 165 15.24 19.51 11.44
CA GLY A 165 16.24 19.45 10.40
C GLY A 165 16.56 18.03 9.90
N ALA A 166 15.71 17.04 10.20
CA ALA A 166 15.86 15.67 9.69
C ALA A 166 15.82 15.59 8.15
N VAL A 167 15.12 16.53 7.51
CA VAL A 167 15.04 16.71 6.05
C VAL A 167 15.51 18.12 5.71
N ILE A 168 16.47 18.22 4.78
CA ILE A 168 17.14 19.49 4.46
C ILE A 168 17.19 19.68 2.95
N TYR A 169 16.57 20.76 2.47
CA TYR A 169 16.75 21.25 1.11
C TYR A 169 17.76 22.40 1.08
N LYS A 170 18.71 22.39 0.14
CA LYS A 170 19.74 23.43 -0.01
C LYS A 170 19.79 23.97 -1.43
N TYR A 171 19.86 25.29 -1.53
CA TYR A 171 20.35 26.02 -2.70
C TYR A 171 21.81 26.36 -2.44
N VAL A 172 22.71 25.60 -3.06
CA VAL A 172 24.15 25.62 -2.80
C VAL A 172 24.87 26.48 -3.84
N PHE A 173 25.81 27.30 -3.38
CA PHE A 173 26.73 28.05 -4.21
C PHE A 173 28.07 27.30 -4.26
N ASP A 174 28.38 26.66 -5.39
CA ASP A 174 29.63 25.90 -5.56
C ASP A 174 30.84 26.84 -5.48
N ASP A 175 30.68 28.06 -5.98
CA ASP A 175 31.56 29.20 -5.74
C ASP A 175 30.90 30.14 -4.71
N PRO A 176 31.43 30.27 -3.47
CA PRO A 176 30.84 31.12 -2.45
C PRO A 176 30.73 32.60 -2.87
N ILE A 177 29.60 33.24 -2.59
CA ILE A 177 29.34 34.64 -2.95
C ILE A 177 29.70 35.56 -1.79
N PRO A 178 30.61 36.53 -1.94
CA PRO A 178 30.91 37.48 -0.87
C PRO A 178 29.67 38.29 -0.49
N HIS A 179 29.35 38.38 0.80
CA HIS A 179 28.17 39.12 1.30
C HIS A 179 28.13 40.57 0.80
N ALA A 180 29.31 41.20 0.72
CA ALA A 180 29.46 42.58 0.28
C ALA A 180 29.16 42.83 -1.21
N GLU A 181 29.03 41.77 -2.02
CA GLU A 181 28.61 41.88 -3.43
C GLU A 181 27.08 41.93 -3.59
N ILE A 182 26.34 41.44 -2.59
CA ILE A 182 24.88 41.43 -2.60
C ILE A 182 24.38 42.72 -1.93
N THR A 183 23.76 43.60 -2.72
CA THR A 183 23.27 44.90 -2.23
C THR A 183 21.93 45.25 -2.85
N SER A 184 21.22 46.26 -2.33
CA SER A 184 19.98 46.74 -2.97
C SER A 184 20.18 47.27 -4.40
N ASP A 185 21.40 47.72 -4.74
CA ASP A 185 21.72 48.18 -6.10
C ASP A 185 22.14 47.02 -7.03
N GLU A 186 22.56 45.89 -6.46
CA GLU A 186 23.03 44.67 -7.15
C GLU A 186 22.50 43.44 -6.37
N PRO A 187 21.19 43.16 -6.42
CA PRO A 187 20.58 42.11 -5.62
C PRO A 187 20.92 40.72 -6.18
N LEU A 188 20.88 39.71 -5.30
CA LEU A 188 20.95 38.31 -5.71
C LEU A 188 19.52 37.81 -6.01
N GLU A 189 19.26 37.54 -7.28
CA GLU A 189 18.00 36.93 -7.74
C GLU A 189 18.15 35.40 -7.81
N ILE A 190 17.27 34.67 -7.12
CA ILE A 190 17.24 33.20 -7.13
C ILE A 190 15.82 32.67 -7.32
N ASN A 191 15.68 31.47 -7.87
CA ASN A 191 14.45 30.70 -7.76
C ASN A 191 14.62 29.68 -6.64
N PHE A 192 14.00 29.93 -5.49
CA PHE A 192 14.09 29.07 -4.31
C PHE A 192 12.79 28.29 -4.15
N MET A 193 12.84 26.97 -4.35
CA MET A 193 11.69 26.07 -4.26
C MET A 193 10.49 26.51 -5.12
N GLY A 194 10.79 27.00 -6.33
CA GLY A 194 9.78 27.47 -7.29
C GLY A 194 9.30 28.91 -7.08
N THR A 195 9.82 29.63 -6.08
CA THR A 195 9.52 31.05 -5.84
C THR A 195 10.73 31.92 -6.18
N ASP A 196 10.52 32.94 -7.01
CA ASP A 196 11.54 33.94 -7.29
C ASP A 196 11.74 34.85 -6.06
N LEU A 197 12.97 34.94 -5.58
CA LEU A 197 13.38 35.78 -4.45
C LEU A 197 14.46 36.76 -4.91
N GLU A 198 14.36 37.99 -4.40
CA GLU A 198 15.34 39.05 -4.61
C GLU A 198 15.97 39.40 -3.26
N ILE A 199 17.23 38.99 -3.07
CA ILE A 199 17.99 39.19 -1.84
C ILE A 199 18.83 40.45 -1.99
N THR A 200 18.53 41.45 -1.17
CA THR A 200 19.16 42.78 -1.21
C THR A 200 20.29 42.96 -0.20
N SER A 201 20.43 42.04 0.76
CA SER A 201 21.51 42.01 1.74
C SER A 201 21.57 40.64 2.38
N ILE A 202 22.76 40.22 2.78
CA ILE A 202 23.00 39.03 3.59
C ILE A 202 24.10 39.30 4.62
N ASP A 203 23.93 38.74 5.81
CA ASP A 203 24.92 38.68 6.89
C ASP A 203 25.11 37.19 7.29
N GLU A 204 25.80 36.89 8.41
CA GLU A 204 26.12 35.49 8.80
C GLU A 204 24.85 34.63 9.02
N ASP A 205 23.86 35.18 9.73
CA ASP A 205 22.66 34.45 10.16
C ASP A 205 21.37 35.10 9.63
N ASP A 206 21.43 36.06 8.70
CA ASP A 206 20.26 36.78 8.21
C ASP A 206 20.30 37.16 6.72
N ILE A 207 19.14 37.13 6.08
CA ILE A 207 18.92 37.62 4.71
C ILE A 207 17.87 38.74 4.72
N THR A 208 17.99 39.70 3.81
CA THR A 208 16.98 40.73 3.58
C THR A 208 16.40 40.62 2.19
N LEU A 209 15.11 40.30 2.12
CA LEU A 209 14.35 40.15 0.88
C LEU A 209 13.64 41.44 0.48
N SER A 210 13.55 41.66 -0.83
CA SER A 210 12.60 42.60 -1.42
C SER A 210 11.18 42.01 -1.36
N MET A 211 10.24 42.76 -0.79
CA MET A 211 8.85 42.32 -0.56
C MET A 211 7.83 43.11 -1.39
N ALA A 212 8.27 44.20 -2.02
CA ALA A 212 7.43 45.03 -2.87
C ALA A 212 7.48 44.55 -4.32
N THR A 213 6.38 44.76 -5.05
CA THR A 213 6.36 44.52 -6.50
C THR A 213 6.73 45.80 -7.23
N GLU A 214 7.61 45.69 -8.23
CA GLU A 214 7.98 46.79 -9.11
C GLU A 214 6.85 47.10 -10.11
N TYR A 215 6.51 48.39 -10.25
CA TYR A 215 5.57 48.88 -11.24
C TYR A 215 6.10 50.10 -11.98
N TYR A 216 6.27 49.98 -13.29
CA TYR A 216 6.42 51.13 -14.17
C TYR A 216 5.05 51.76 -14.46
N LEU A 217 4.82 52.97 -13.94
CA LEU A 217 3.55 53.67 -14.10
C LEU A 217 3.72 54.97 -14.88
N VAL A 218 2.81 55.21 -15.82
CA VAL A 218 2.64 56.52 -16.44
C VAL A 218 1.71 57.38 -15.57
N ASN A 219 1.91 58.70 -15.58
CA ASN A 219 1.13 59.63 -14.78
C ASN A 219 -0.38 59.50 -15.08
N GLY A 220 -1.16 59.21 -14.03
CA GLY A 220 -2.59 58.91 -14.08
C GLY A 220 -2.93 57.41 -14.15
N GLU A 221 -1.94 56.55 -14.35
CA GLU A 221 -2.09 55.10 -14.33
C GLU A 221 -2.23 54.57 -12.89
N SER A 222 -2.86 53.41 -12.77
CA SER A 222 -3.19 52.82 -11.48
C SER A 222 -2.99 51.32 -11.47
N VAL A 223 -2.50 50.79 -10.36
CA VAL A 223 -2.39 49.37 -10.06
C VAL A 223 -3.16 49.04 -8.78
N THR A 224 -3.44 47.76 -8.58
CA THR A 224 -4.10 47.27 -7.35
C THR A 224 -3.12 46.43 -6.55
N VAL A 225 -2.82 46.87 -5.33
CA VAL A 225 -1.90 46.16 -4.42
C VAL A 225 -2.62 45.96 -3.09
N SER A 226 -2.66 44.70 -2.61
CA SER A 226 -3.38 44.28 -1.39
C SER A 226 -4.81 44.83 -1.31
N GLY A 227 -5.53 44.79 -2.45
CA GLY A 227 -6.92 45.24 -2.57
C GLY A 227 -7.13 46.76 -2.59
N LYS A 228 -6.06 47.57 -2.54
CA LYS A 228 -6.12 49.04 -2.60
C LYS A 228 -5.70 49.55 -3.96
N THR A 229 -6.35 50.61 -4.45
CA THR A 229 -6.00 51.24 -5.73
C THR A 229 -4.88 52.25 -5.51
N VAL A 230 -3.72 52.01 -6.12
CA VAL A 230 -2.55 52.88 -6.10
C VAL A 230 -2.44 53.59 -7.44
N VAL A 231 -2.42 54.93 -7.42
CA VAL A 231 -2.37 55.77 -8.62
C VAL A 231 -1.12 56.65 -8.58
N LEU A 232 -0.37 56.68 -9.68
CA LEU A 232 0.66 57.70 -9.88
C LEU A 232 -0.05 59.03 -10.24
N ASP A 233 -0.26 59.90 -9.25
CA ASP A 233 -1.05 61.14 -9.37
C ASP A 233 -0.23 62.34 -9.86
N GLY A 234 1.10 62.22 -9.86
CA GLY A 234 1.99 63.24 -10.41
C GLY A 234 3.45 62.85 -10.34
N VAL A 235 4.25 63.38 -11.27
CA VAL A 235 5.69 63.16 -11.34
C VAL A 235 6.41 64.51 -11.29
N GLY A 236 7.27 64.68 -10.29
CA GLY A 236 8.22 65.77 -10.09
C GLY A 236 9.62 65.39 -10.58
N GLU A 237 10.59 66.31 -10.48
CA GLU A 237 11.96 66.05 -10.97
C GLU A 237 12.74 65.04 -10.12
N THR A 238 12.44 64.94 -8.82
CA THR A 238 13.14 64.08 -7.84
C THR A 238 12.17 63.39 -6.86
N SER A 239 10.88 63.41 -7.18
CA SER A 239 9.82 62.82 -6.34
C SER A 239 8.57 62.58 -7.15
N VAL A 240 7.75 61.65 -6.69
CA VAL A 240 6.43 61.34 -7.25
C VAL A 240 5.33 61.62 -6.22
N ARG A 241 4.13 61.87 -6.71
CA ARG A 241 2.91 61.94 -5.89
C ARG A 241 2.09 60.70 -6.17
N VAL A 242 1.84 59.93 -5.12
CA VAL A 242 1.11 58.67 -5.20
C VAL A 242 -0.17 58.77 -4.38
N LYS A 243 -1.25 58.20 -4.90
CA LYS A 243 -2.56 58.20 -4.25
C LYS A 243 -3.04 56.77 -4.04
N VAL A 244 -3.25 56.38 -2.78
CA VAL A 244 -3.77 55.07 -2.38
C VAL A 244 -5.19 55.24 -1.84
N ASP A 245 -6.19 54.71 -2.55
CA ASP A 245 -7.63 54.84 -2.25
C ASP A 245 -8.06 56.27 -1.88
N GLY A 246 -7.54 57.27 -2.61
CA GLY A 246 -7.85 58.68 -2.40
C GLY A 246 -6.94 59.41 -1.40
N THR A 247 -6.17 58.70 -0.58
CA THR A 247 -5.15 59.31 0.30
C THR A 247 -3.88 59.56 -0.48
N THR A 248 -3.35 60.79 -0.44
CA THR A 248 -2.21 61.21 -1.26
C THR A 248 -0.94 61.37 -0.41
N GLY A 249 0.18 60.82 -0.88
CA GLY A 249 1.53 61.03 -0.35
C GLY A 249 2.50 61.51 -1.43
N THR A 250 3.69 61.92 -1.04
CA THR A 250 4.79 62.28 -1.96
C THR A 250 6.00 61.47 -1.57
N VAL A 251 6.54 60.71 -2.52
CA VAL A 251 7.66 59.78 -2.35
C VAL A 251 8.87 60.39 -3.03
N GLY A 252 9.95 60.62 -2.27
CA GLY A 252 11.22 61.11 -2.81
C GLY A 252 12.14 59.97 -3.22
N GLU A 253 13.20 60.30 -3.95
CA GLU A 253 14.32 59.37 -4.17
C GLU A 253 14.88 58.89 -2.81
N ASP A 254 15.24 57.60 -2.72
CA ASP A 254 15.79 56.94 -1.55
C ASP A 254 14.89 56.98 -0.29
N HIS A 255 13.57 57.12 -0.46
CA HIS A 255 12.61 57.13 0.66
C HIS A 255 11.42 56.20 0.39
N THR A 256 11.17 55.29 1.33
CA THR A 256 9.90 54.57 1.42
C THR A 256 8.87 55.42 2.19
N GLU A 257 7.66 55.59 1.63
CA GLU A 257 6.55 56.29 2.26
C GLU A 257 5.35 55.35 2.46
N THR A 258 4.72 55.39 3.64
CA THR A 258 3.49 54.64 3.91
C THR A 258 2.25 55.49 3.61
N ILE A 259 1.51 55.14 2.56
CA ILE A 259 0.32 55.85 2.12
C ILE A 259 -0.89 54.93 2.28
N ASN A 260 -1.78 55.25 3.24
CA ASN A 260 -2.95 54.44 3.58
C ASN A 260 -2.61 52.96 3.88
N GLY A 261 -1.47 52.71 4.52
CA GLY A 261 -1.01 51.36 4.89
C GLY A 261 -0.50 50.53 3.71
N ILE A 262 0.00 51.17 2.65
CA ILE A 262 0.82 50.58 1.59
C ILE A 262 2.13 51.34 1.62
N LYS A 263 3.26 50.63 1.65
CA LYS A 263 4.58 51.22 1.47
C LYS A 263 4.85 51.39 -0.02
N VAL A 264 5.35 52.57 -0.37
CA VAL A 264 5.70 52.95 -1.73
C VAL A 264 7.09 53.53 -1.70
N GLU A 265 7.97 52.96 -2.50
CA GLU A 265 9.33 53.43 -2.72
C GLU A 265 9.51 53.80 -4.20
N LEU A 266 10.29 54.84 -4.44
CA LEU A 266 10.62 55.32 -5.77
C LEU A 266 11.97 54.74 -6.18
N GLU A 267 11.97 53.99 -7.27
CA GLU A 267 13.18 53.38 -7.82
C GLU A 267 14.19 54.46 -8.23
N LYS A 268 15.45 54.26 -7.86
CA LYS A 268 16.43 55.34 -7.87
C LYS A 268 16.86 55.66 -9.29
N GLY A 269 16.65 56.92 -9.69
CA GLY A 269 17.00 57.39 -11.03
C GLY A 269 15.99 57.02 -12.12
N ASP A 270 14.92 56.29 -11.77
CA ASP A 270 13.88 55.84 -12.71
C ASP A 270 12.66 56.78 -12.76
N ILE A 271 12.94 58.08 -12.84
CA ILE A 271 11.94 59.10 -13.14
C ILE A 271 12.10 59.56 -14.58
N PHE A 272 11.04 59.41 -15.38
CA PHE A 272 10.96 60.03 -16.70
C PHE A 272 10.18 61.34 -16.62
N TYR A 273 10.92 62.45 -16.50
CA TYR A 273 10.33 63.80 -16.41
C TYR A 273 10.48 64.58 -17.73
N VAL A 274 9.33 64.87 -18.38
CA VAL A 274 9.24 65.71 -19.59
C VAL A 274 8.18 66.81 -19.45
N ASP A 275 8.19 67.78 -20.37
CA ASP A 275 7.23 68.89 -20.39
C ASP A 275 5.77 68.41 -20.49
N GLU A 276 5.53 67.36 -21.28
CA GLU A 276 4.20 66.78 -21.47
C GLU A 276 3.83 65.92 -20.24
N VAL A 277 2.97 66.46 -19.37
CA VAL A 277 2.59 65.85 -18.08
C VAL A 277 2.00 64.45 -18.24
N SER A 278 1.32 64.18 -19.36
CA SER A 278 0.74 62.87 -19.68
C SER A 278 1.76 61.81 -20.08
N GLN A 279 3.00 62.20 -20.37
CA GLN A 279 4.09 61.31 -20.74
C GLN A 279 5.06 61.05 -19.58
N ARG A 280 4.87 61.71 -18.43
CA ARG A 280 5.74 61.48 -17.28
C ARG A 280 5.46 60.12 -16.67
N SER A 281 6.50 59.44 -16.22
CA SER A 281 6.40 58.12 -15.62
C SER A 281 7.46 57.94 -14.53
N ALA A 282 7.26 56.94 -13.70
CA ALA A 282 8.22 56.50 -12.72
C ALA A 282 8.06 55.00 -12.44
N THR A 283 9.15 54.35 -12.04
CA THR A 283 9.14 52.98 -11.50
C THR A 283 8.98 53.04 -9.99
N LEU A 284 8.02 52.29 -9.43
CA LEU A 284 7.71 52.27 -8.01
C LEU A 284 7.70 50.85 -7.46
N ASN A 285 8.34 50.64 -6.31
CA ASN A 285 8.22 49.42 -5.53
C ASN A 285 7.04 49.60 -4.55
N ILE A 286 5.98 48.82 -4.74
CA ILE A 286 4.72 48.98 -4.02
C ILE A 286 4.34 47.66 -3.31
N GLY A 287 4.15 47.71 -2.00
CA GLY A 287 3.81 46.54 -1.18
C GLY A 287 3.25 46.89 0.20
N GLU A 288 2.86 45.89 0.99
CA GLU A 288 2.60 46.12 2.43
C GLU A 288 3.90 46.39 3.18
N GLU A 289 4.97 45.74 2.73
CA GLU A 289 6.37 45.96 3.10
C GLU A 289 7.19 46.18 1.82
N THR A 290 8.30 46.91 1.90
CA THR A 290 9.24 47.07 0.76
C THR A 290 10.39 46.10 0.85
N THR A 291 10.95 45.93 2.05
CA THR A 291 11.94 44.89 2.36
C THR A 291 11.62 44.24 3.71
N LYS A 292 12.13 43.02 3.91
CA LYS A 292 12.05 42.32 5.20
C LYS A 292 13.28 41.44 5.43
N SER A 293 13.83 41.52 6.64
CA SER A 293 14.93 40.66 7.08
C SER A 293 14.39 39.42 7.79
N TYR A 294 15.03 38.28 7.56
CA TYR A 294 14.75 36.98 8.14
C TYR A 294 16.05 36.42 8.69
N ASN A 295 16.00 35.90 9.92
CA ASN A 295 17.12 35.25 10.58
C ASN A 295 17.02 33.73 10.39
N GLU A 296 18.12 33.03 10.68
CA GLU A 296 18.12 31.58 10.84
C GLU A 296 17.06 31.15 11.88
N GLY A 297 16.31 30.09 11.54
CA GLY A 297 15.20 29.59 12.35
C GLY A 297 13.88 30.34 12.17
N ASP A 298 13.85 31.49 11.49
CA ASP A 298 12.58 32.14 11.14
C ASP A 298 11.84 31.30 10.08
N GLY A 299 10.51 31.28 10.15
CA GLY A 299 9.70 30.57 9.16
C GLY A 299 9.78 31.21 7.77
N ILE A 300 9.71 30.38 6.73
CA ILE A 300 9.87 30.80 5.33
C ILE A 300 8.59 31.46 4.78
N VAL A 301 8.30 32.67 5.25
CA VAL A 301 7.09 33.42 4.88
C VAL A 301 6.85 33.56 3.36
N PRO A 302 7.88 33.79 2.51
CA PRO A 302 7.68 33.84 1.05
C PRO A 302 7.11 32.55 0.44
N LEU A 303 7.28 31.42 1.13
CA LEU A 303 6.74 30.11 0.73
C LEU A 303 5.42 29.76 1.44
N GLY A 304 4.87 30.69 2.23
CA GLY A 304 3.57 30.54 2.91
C GLY A 304 3.63 30.04 4.35
N GLU A 305 4.81 29.88 4.92
CA GLU A 305 5.00 29.53 6.34
C GLU A 305 4.65 30.71 7.26
N PRO A 306 4.24 30.45 8.51
CA PRO A 306 4.16 31.50 9.53
C PRO A 306 5.55 32.09 9.81
N GLU A 307 5.59 33.31 10.33
CA GLU A 307 6.85 34.01 10.62
C GLU A 307 7.57 33.42 11.85
N ASP A 308 6.80 32.99 12.86
CA ASP A 308 7.35 32.39 14.07
C ASP A 308 7.84 30.98 13.75
N GLY A 309 9.13 30.72 13.97
CA GLY A 309 9.77 29.43 13.69
C GLY A 309 9.10 28.27 14.44
N ASP A 310 8.64 28.52 15.67
CA ASP A 310 7.96 27.52 16.52
C ASP A 310 6.63 27.02 15.89
N ASP A 311 6.01 27.82 15.01
CA ASP A 311 4.76 27.48 14.32
C ASP A 311 5.00 27.00 12.87
N ALA A 312 6.23 27.16 12.34
CA ALA A 312 6.57 26.90 10.94
C ALA A 312 7.07 25.47 10.74
N LYS A 313 6.63 24.82 9.65
CA LYS A 313 7.15 23.49 9.26
C LYS A 313 8.47 23.59 8.51
N TRP A 314 8.74 24.74 7.90
CA TRP A 314 9.98 25.01 7.19
C TRP A 314 10.57 26.32 7.66
N VAL A 315 11.83 26.27 8.11
CA VAL A 315 12.58 27.43 8.60
C VAL A 315 13.84 27.65 7.79
N TRP A 316 14.31 28.88 7.79
CA TRP A 316 15.55 29.26 7.13
C TRP A 316 16.79 28.71 7.83
N GLU A 317 17.76 28.25 7.05
CA GLU A 317 19.15 28.04 7.46
C GLU A 317 20.06 28.69 6.41
N PHE A 318 21.13 29.35 6.86
CA PHE A 318 22.10 30.01 5.98
C PHE A 318 23.51 29.48 6.26
N GLY A 319 24.29 29.27 5.20
CA GLY A 319 25.66 28.80 5.32
C GLY A 319 26.68 29.86 4.96
N ASP A 320 27.65 30.11 5.85
CA ASP A 320 28.83 30.95 5.59
C ASP A 320 30.14 30.15 5.70
N ASP A 321 31.17 30.52 4.92
CA ASP A 321 32.49 29.87 4.97
C ASP A 321 33.41 30.36 6.12
N GLY A 322 32.89 31.23 6.99
CA GLY A 322 33.59 31.92 8.07
C GLY A 322 34.36 33.17 7.62
N ALA A 323 34.27 33.54 6.34
CA ALA A 323 34.90 34.72 5.76
C ALA A 323 33.90 35.75 5.20
N ASN A 324 32.61 35.64 5.54
CA ASN A 324 31.51 36.45 4.98
C ASN A 324 31.27 36.16 3.50
N ASN A 325 31.29 34.87 3.15
CA ASN A 325 30.87 34.38 1.84
C ASN A 325 29.75 33.36 2.02
N LEU A 326 28.63 33.65 1.35
CA LEU A 326 27.46 32.81 1.29
C LEU A 326 27.79 31.52 0.54
N THR A 327 27.53 30.38 1.20
CA THR A 327 27.76 29.03 0.66
C THR A 327 26.47 28.29 0.35
N TYR A 328 25.40 28.54 1.09
CA TYR A 328 24.07 28.02 0.78
C TYR A 328 22.96 28.81 1.45
N ILE A 329 21.75 28.69 0.89
CA ILE A 329 20.48 29.03 1.55
C ILE A 329 19.68 27.72 1.63
N ALA A 330 19.12 27.41 2.79
CA ALA A 330 18.46 26.14 3.03
C ALA A 330 17.08 26.29 3.68
N ALA A 331 16.24 25.30 3.43
CA ALA A 331 14.97 25.08 4.10
C ALA A 331 15.08 23.81 4.94
N LEU A 332 15.01 23.98 6.27
CA LEU A 332 15.02 22.88 7.23
C LEU A 332 13.59 22.49 7.57
N TYR A 333 13.31 21.18 7.55
CA TYR A 333 12.05 20.66 8.07
C TYR A 333 12.03 20.75 9.59
N ASN A 334 11.27 21.70 10.13
CA ASN A 334 11.26 22.10 11.53
C ASN A 334 10.18 21.36 12.34
N VAL A 335 10.13 20.04 12.20
CA VAL A 335 9.18 19.20 12.93
C VAL A 335 9.94 18.03 13.54
N GLN A 336 9.90 17.93 14.87
CA GLN A 336 10.20 16.70 15.58
C GLN A 336 8.89 15.88 15.66
N ALA A 337 8.93 14.66 15.14
CA ALA A 337 7.84 13.70 15.13
C ALA A 337 8.42 12.32 15.46
N ASP A 338 8.53 11.99 16.75
CA ASP A 338 9.15 10.76 17.30
C ASP A 338 8.31 10.04 18.36
N ASP A 339 7.01 10.34 18.37
CA ASP A 339 5.99 9.67 19.18
C ASP A 339 4.69 9.51 18.36
N ALA A 340 3.86 8.53 18.69
CA ALA A 340 2.56 8.26 18.06
C ALA A 340 1.53 9.37 18.29
N ASP A 341 1.71 10.20 19.32
CA ASP A 341 0.88 11.39 19.56
C ASP A 341 1.21 12.57 18.61
N GLU A 342 2.31 12.49 17.85
CA GLU A 342 2.79 13.52 16.94
C GLU A 342 2.37 13.30 15.48
N GLU A 343 2.56 14.31 14.61
CA GLU A 343 2.20 14.21 13.19
C GLU A 343 3.32 13.52 12.40
N VAL A 344 3.49 12.21 12.61
CA VAL A 344 4.39 11.34 11.83
C VAL A 344 3.87 11.10 10.42
N ILE A 345 4.75 10.67 9.51
CA ILE A 345 4.39 10.34 8.13
C ILE A 345 4.09 8.85 8.06
N ALA A 346 2.82 8.46 7.94
CA ALA A 346 2.43 7.05 7.90
C ALA A 346 2.61 6.43 6.50
N LEU A 347 2.52 5.10 6.43
CA LEU A 347 2.48 4.37 5.17
C LEU A 347 1.30 4.85 4.29
N GLY A 348 1.59 5.17 3.04
CA GLY A 348 0.68 5.79 2.07
C GLY A 348 0.65 7.33 2.13
N GLU A 349 1.36 7.96 3.05
CA GLU A 349 1.44 9.41 3.20
C GLU A 349 2.73 10.00 2.63
N SER A 350 2.81 11.33 2.60
CA SER A 350 3.99 12.04 2.07
C SER A 350 4.28 13.29 2.85
N LEU A 351 5.56 13.52 3.13
CA LEU A 351 6.07 14.85 3.43
C LEU A 351 6.17 15.62 2.12
N VAL A 352 5.50 16.76 2.06
CA VAL A 352 5.47 17.62 0.88
C VAL A 352 6.08 18.96 1.22
N SER A 353 7.08 19.37 0.45
CA SER A 353 7.74 20.65 0.63
C SER A 353 6.82 21.80 0.21
N PRO A 354 7.15 23.05 0.57
CA PRO A 354 6.43 24.21 0.07
C PRO A 354 6.40 24.23 -1.47
N ASN A 355 5.32 24.77 -2.02
CA ASN A 355 4.99 24.75 -3.45
C ASN A 355 4.93 23.35 -4.11
N ASN A 356 4.99 22.26 -3.33
CA ASN A 356 5.20 20.89 -3.83
C ASN A 356 6.48 20.76 -4.66
N TYR A 357 7.53 21.49 -4.28
CA TYR A 357 8.80 21.48 -5.02
C TYR A 357 9.46 20.09 -4.99
N PHE A 358 9.43 19.43 -3.83
CA PHE A 358 9.76 18.02 -3.69
C PHE A 358 8.81 17.32 -2.72
N SER A 359 8.85 15.99 -2.72
CA SER A 359 8.13 15.18 -1.74
C SER A 359 8.88 13.90 -1.38
N VAL A 360 8.72 13.46 -0.14
CA VAL A 360 9.17 12.15 0.37
C VAL A 360 7.93 11.34 0.73
N GLU A 361 7.70 10.25 0.02
CA GLU A 361 6.51 9.40 0.16
C GLU A 361 6.89 8.04 0.72
N LEU A 362 6.22 7.62 1.79
CA LEU A 362 6.26 6.23 2.25
C LEU A 362 5.17 5.48 1.50
N ALA A 363 5.48 4.93 0.33
CA ALA A 363 4.43 4.52 -0.61
C ALA A 363 3.71 3.23 -0.19
N SER A 364 4.46 2.17 0.12
CA SER A 364 3.92 0.85 0.44
C SER A 364 4.95 -0.05 1.11
N ALA A 365 4.50 -1.10 1.79
CA ALA A 365 5.38 -2.18 2.22
C ALA A 365 5.70 -3.12 1.04
N THR A 366 6.86 -3.77 1.04
CA THR A 366 7.26 -4.73 -0.01
C THR A 366 6.44 -6.00 0.02
N THR A 367 5.96 -6.41 1.19
CA THR A 367 5.05 -7.54 1.36
C THR A 367 3.93 -7.20 2.35
N GLU A 368 2.73 -7.66 2.02
CA GLU A 368 1.55 -7.65 2.90
C GLU A 368 1.03 -9.08 3.15
N ALA A 369 1.74 -10.11 2.64
CA ALA A 369 1.35 -11.50 2.79
C ALA A 369 1.93 -12.08 4.08
N TYR A 370 1.03 -12.46 4.98
CA TYR A 370 1.36 -12.99 6.29
C TYR A 370 0.74 -14.36 6.52
N ALA A 371 1.46 -15.17 7.28
CA ALA A 371 0.93 -16.40 7.86
C ALA A 371 0.82 -16.24 9.37
N ASP A 372 -0.35 -16.60 9.91
CA ASP A 372 -0.62 -16.58 11.34
C ASP A 372 -0.11 -17.86 12.03
N TYR A 373 0.44 -17.69 13.22
CA TYR A 373 0.93 -18.72 14.11
C TYR A 373 0.44 -18.49 15.53
N THR A 374 0.07 -19.56 16.22
CA THR A 374 -0.33 -19.52 17.62
C THR A 374 0.54 -20.46 18.43
N ILE A 375 1.04 -20.00 19.57
CA ILE A 375 1.69 -20.81 20.60
C ILE A 375 0.76 -20.83 21.81
N SER A 376 0.36 -22.01 22.27
CA SER A 376 -0.50 -22.17 23.44
C SER A 376 -0.13 -23.42 24.25
N PHE A 377 -0.84 -23.67 25.36
CA PHE A 377 -0.54 -24.78 26.27
C PHE A 377 -1.81 -25.56 26.60
N ASP A 378 -1.74 -26.89 26.47
CA ASP A 378 -2.84 -27.78 26.85
C ASP A 378 -2.31 -29.19 27.17
N GLU A 379 -3.17 -30.03 27.76
CA GLU A 379 -2.96 -31.47 27.92
C GLU A 379 -3.41 -32.21 26.66
N VAL A 380 -2.50 -33.01 26.07
CA VAL A 380 -2.74 -33.70 24.80
C VAL A 380 -2.59 -35.21 24.94
N ASP A 381 -3.50 -35.94 24.32
CA ASP A 381 -3.45 -37.40 24.19
C ASP A 381 -2.68 -37.81 22.93
N PHE A 382 -1.52 -38.45 23.07
CA PHE A 382 -0.71 -38.91 21.94
C PHE A 382 -0.90 -40.40 21.67
N LYS A 383 -1.12 -40.74 20.39
CA LYS A 383 -1.06 -42.13 19.91
C LYS A 383 0.12 -42.29 18.96
N VAL A 384 1.28 -42.68 19.48
CA VAL A 384 2.52 -42.77 18.70
C VAL A 384 3.13 -44.17 18.85
N GLY A 385 3.47 -44.79 17.71
CA GLY A 385 4.20 -46.08 17.70
C GLY A 385 3.47 -47.26 18.38
N GLY A 386 2.14 -47.19 18.52
CA GLY A 386 1.32 -48.21 19.18
C GLY A 386 1.22 -48.10 20.71
N GLY A 387 1.76 -47.03 21.31
CA GLY A 387 1.50 -46.63 22.70
C GLY A 387 0.53 -45.44 22.77
N GLU A 388 -0.12 -45.28 23.93
CA GLU A 388 -0.98 -44.13 24.25
C GLU A 388 -0.32 -43.38 25.42
N LEU A 389 -0.18 -42.06 25.27
CA LEU A 389 0.14 -41.14 26.35
C LEU A 389 -1.11 -40.30 26.57
N ASP A 390 -1.64 -40.29 27.78
CA ASP A 390 -2.87 -39.57 28.12
C ASP A 390 -2.53 -38.34 28.97
N ASP A 391 -3.27 -37.25 28.78
CA ASP A 391 -3.20 -36.01 29.55
C ASP A 391 -1.76 -35.45 29.66
N VAL A 392 -1.02 -35.36 28.54
CA VAL A 392 0.37 -34.88 28.55
C VAL A 392 0.42 -33.37 28.34
N PRO A 393 0.90 -32.56 29.32
CA PRO A 393 1.05 -31.13 29.10
C PRO A 393 2.12 -30.84 28.05
N ALA A 394 1.74 -30.04 27.05
CA ALA A 394 2.56 -29.69 25.91
C ALA A 394 2.43 -28.21 25.57
N MET A 395 3.51 -27.63 25.04
CA MET A 395 3.43 -26.40 24.26
C MET A 395 3.00 -26.77 22.83
N ILE A 396 1.95 -26.13 22.34
CA ILE A 396 1.29 -26.42 21.07
C ILE A 396 1.55 -25.24 20.14
N LEU A 397 2.12 -25.53 18.98
CA LEU A 397 2.35 -24.55 17.93
C LEU A 397 1.41 -24.89 16.77
N LYS A 398 0.62 -23.91 16.33
CA LYS A 398 -0.31 -24.03 15.21
C LYS A 398 0.00 -22.98 14.17
N SER A 399 -0.16 -23.34 12.91
CA SER A 399 -0.03 -22.42 11.78
C SER A 399 -1.34 -22.37 11.00
N SER A 400 -1.62 -21.22 10.41
CA SER A 400 -2.64 -21.04 9.37
C SER A 400 -2.27 -21.75 8.06
N LEU A 401 -1.00 -22.10 7.87
CA LEU A 401 -0.50 -22.85 6.71
C LEU A 401 -0.44 -24.36 6.98
N GLU A 402 -0.68 -25.16 5.95
CA GLU A 402 -0.52 -26.62 6.02
C GLU A 402 0.96 -27.06 6.16
N GLU A 403 1.88 -26.23 5.65
CA GLU A 403 3.34 -26.44 5.67
C GLU A 403 4.05 -25.36 6.49
N GLY A 404 3.39 -24.81 7.51
CA GLY A 404 3.92 -23.69 8.30
C GLY A 404 5.06 -24.03 9.27
N PHE A 405 5.30 -25.31 9.55
CA PHE A 405 6.41 -25.76 10.38
C PHE A 405 7.27 -26.78 9.67
N THR A 406 8.58 -26.68 9.84
CA THR A 406 9.50 -27.79 9.54
C THR A 406 10.01 -28.41 10.83
N VAL A 407 9.75 -29.71 11.02
CA VAL A 407 10.20 -30.51 12.17
C VAL A 407 10.94 -31.74 11.67
N ALA A 408 12.23 -31.86 12.01
CA ALA A 408 13.08 -32.98 11.56
C ALA A 408 13.13 -33.16 10.02
N GLY A 409 12.88 -32.09 9.26
CA GLY A 409 12.79 -32.11 7.79
C GLY A 409 11.45 -32.59 7.23
N ALA A 410 10.41 -32.66 8.06
CA ALA A 410 9.02 -32.88 7.63
C ALA A 410 8.19 -31.62 7.88
N ASP A 411 7.26 -31.34 6.97
CA ASP A 411 6.38 -30.18 7.05
C ASP A 411 5.09 -30.51 7.83
N ALA A 412 4.58 -29.55 8.59
CA ALA A 412 3.39 -29.72 9.42
C ALA A 412 2.65 -28.40 9.66
N ALA A 413 1.35 -28.50 9.95
CA ALA A 413 0.51 -27.38 10.39
C ALA A 413 0.42 -27.25 11.92
N GLU A 414 0.75 -28.33 12.65
CA GLU A 414 0.62 -28.39 14.11
C GLU A 414 1.75 -29.22 14.72
N VAL A 415 2.43 -28.64 15.71
CA VAL A 415 3.59 -29.21 16.39
C VAL A 415 3.38 -29.16 17.90
N TYR A 416 3.74 -30.24 18.58
CA TYR A 416 3.64 -30.37 20.03
C TYR A 416 5.03 -30.56 20.62
N MET A 417 5.41 -29.68 21.54
CA MET A 417 6.71 -29.67 22.20
C MET A 417 6.55 -30.04 23.67
N ILE A 418 7.25 -31.10 24.09
CA ILE A 418 7.20 -31.63 25.45
C ILE A 418 8.63 -31.80 25.97
N TRP A 419 8.99 -31.11 27.05
CA TRP A 419 10.28 -31.29 27.72
C TRP A 419 10.11 -31.60 29.21
N ASN A 420 11.20 -31.87 29.92
CA ASN A 420 11.20 -32.18 31.36
C ASN A 420 12.41 -31.51 32.03
N ASP A 421 12.15 -30.67 33.04
CA ASP A 421 13.19 -29.92 33.77
C ASP A 421 13.76 -30.70 34.99
N SER A 422 13.15 -31.81 35.42
CA SER A 422 13.45 -32.34 36.78
C SER A 422 14.65 -33.29 36.86
N VAL A 423 14.99 -34.03 35.80
CA VAL A 423 16.09 -35.04 35.81
C VAL A 423 16.59 -35.44 34.41
N ASP A 424 15.79 -35.19 33.36
CA ASP A 424 16.00 -35.69 32.00
C ASP A 424 15.69 -34.55 31.04
N THR A 425 16.72 -33.76 30.68
CA THR A 425 16.65 -32.55 29.83
C THR A 425 16.40 -32.91 28.35
N THR A 426 15.37 -33.72 28.14
CA THR A 426 14.99 -34.27 26.85
C THR A 426 13.76 -33.54 26.32
N LEU A 427 13.88 -32.96 25.13
CA LEU A 427 12.79 -32.36 24.37
C LEU A 427 12.29 -33.38 23.35
N TYR A 428 10.99 -33.65 23.41
CA TYR A 428 10.25 -34.44 22.45
C TYR A 428 9.40 -33.51 21.59
N THR A 429 9.47 -33.69 20.28
CA THR A 429 8.60 -32.99 19.33
C THR A 429 7.72 -34.01 18.61
N TYR A 430 6.44 -33.71 18.54
CA TYR A 430 5.46 -34.48 17.77
C TYR A 430 4.79 -33.54 16.78
N TYR A 431 4.34 -34.08 15.66
CA TYR A 431 3.56 -33.31 14.70
C TYR A 431 2.40 -34.17 14.19
N LYS A 432 1.37 -33.49 13.68
CA LYS A 432 0.19 -34.14 13.11
C LYS A 432 0.27 -34.09 11.59
N ASP A 433 0.02 -35.22 10.93
CA ASP A 433 -0.11 -35.22 9.47
C ASP A 433 -1.52 -34.80 9.02
N LYS A 434 -1.69 -34.62 7.71
CA LYS A 434 -2.98 -34.29 7.07
C LYS A 434 -4.12 -35.28 7.36
N ASP A 435 -3.80 -36.51 7.77
CA ASP A 435 -4.79 -37.56 8.07
C ASP A 435 -5.16 -37.55 9.57
N GLY A 436 -4.50 -36.70 10.35
CA GLY A 436 -4.74 -36.47 11.76
C GLY A 436 -3.95 -37.38 12.70
N ASP A 437 -3.01 -38.15 12.17
CA ASP A 437 -2.19 -39.10 12.92
C ASP A 437 -0.95 -38.41 13.51
N TYR A 438 -0.56 -38.81 14.73
CA TYR A 438 0.62 -38.28 15.42
C TYR A 438 1.89 -39.00 15.00
N PHE A 439 2.91 -38.22 14.63
CA PHE A 439 4.25 -38.70 14.31
C PHE A 439 5.27 -38.16 15.31
N ASN A 440 6.29 -38.97 15.60
CA ASN A 440 7.46 -38.48 16.33
C ASN A 440 8.32 -37.69 15.35
N GLY A 441 8.54 -36.41 15.63
CA GLY A 441 9.45 -35.57 14.86
C GLY A 441 10.89 -35.87 15.26
N SER A 442 11.37 -35.18 16.29
CA SER A 442 12.72 -35.29 16.84
C SER A 442 12.72 -35.47 18.36
N THR A 443 13.76 -36.14 18.84
CA THR A 443 14.08 -36.26 20.27
C THR A 443 15.50 -35.78 20.51
N LEU A 444 15.68 -34.72 21.29
CA LEU A 444 17.01 -34.27 21.74
C LEU A 444 17.17 -34.58 23.21
N ALA A 445 18.20 -35.34 23.55
CA ALA A 445 18.54 -35.69 24.92
C ALA A 445 19.79 -34.91 25.40
N ASN A 446 19.80 -34.49 26.66
CA ASN A 446 20.89 -33.73 27.28
C ASN A 446 21.11 -32.33 26.66
N ILE A 447 20.03 -31.58 26.43
CA ILE A 447 20.13 -30.22 25.89
C ILE A 447 20.99 -29.37 26.83
N ASN A 448 22.11 -28.88 26.30
CA ASN A 448 23.01 -27.96 26.96
C ASN A 448 23.26 -26.84 25.94
N VAL A 449 22.49 -25.77 26.08
CA VAL A 449 22.45 -24.47 25.36
C VAL A 449 23.27 -24.33 24.05
N SER A 450 22.60 -23.81 23.01
CA SER A 450 23.13 -22.97 21.89
C SER A 450 23.30 -23.53 20.45
N THR A 451 22.95 -24.77 20.08
CA THR A 451 23.12 -25.20 18.66
C THR A 451 22.00 -25.99 17.96
N ASP A 452 20.93 -26.42 18.63
CA ASP A 452 19.95 -27.31 17.99
C ASP A 452 18.57 -26.65 17.86
N THR A 453 18.20 -26.29 16.63
CA THR A 453 16.83 -25.93 16.23
C THR A 453 16.05 -27.22 15.93
N LEU A 454 14.85 -27.36 16.49
CA LEU A 454 14.01 -28.55 16.27
C LEU A 454 12.75 -28.29 15.47
N VAL A 455 12.27 -27.06 15.55
CA VAL A 455 11.06 -26.58 14.91
C VAL A 455 11.41 -25.23 14.32
N ASP A 456 11.16 -25.11 13.02
CA ASP A 456 11.25 -23.86 12.30
C ASP A 456 9.82 -23.45 11.94
N LEU A 457 9.43 -22.20 12.22
CA LEU A 457 8.24 -21.57 11.64
C LEU A 457 8.66 -21.04 10.27
N VAL A 458 7.88 -21.35 9.24
CA VAL A 458 8.25 -21.11 7.84
C VAL A 458 7.09 -20.46 7.10
N ASN A 459 7.34 -19.26 6.58
CA ASN A 459 6.45 -18.63 5.61
C ASN A 459 7.30 -18.19 4.42
N GLU A 460 7.22 -18.91 3.31
CA GLU A 460 8.04 -18.71 2.11
C GLU A 460 9.55 -18.53 2.42
N ASP A 461 10.09 -17.32 2.26
CA ASP A 461 11.52 -17.02 2.47
C ASP A 461 11.86 -16.71 3.94
N THR A 462 10.85 -16.47 4.79
CA THR A 462 11.03 -16.22 6.22
C THR A 462 11.12 -17.51 7.01
N THR A 463 12.15 -17.62 7.86
CA THR A 463 12.30 -18.74 8.80
C THR A 463 12.61 -18.22 10.21
N ILE A 464 11.78 -18.61 11.18
CA ILE A 464 12.00 -18.33 12.61
C ILE A 464 12.33 -19.64 13.32
N ASN A 465 13.51 -19.71 13.93
CA ASN A 465 13.99 -20.87 14.65
C ASN A 465 13.50 -20.88 16.11
N VAL A 466 12.91 -22.00 16.55
CA VAL A 466 12.49 -22.17 17.95
C VAL A 466 13.61 -22.80 18.77
N TRP A 467 14.16 -22.01 19.70
CA TRP A 467 15.16 -22.42 20.68
C TRP A 467 14.53 -22.62 22.05
N VAL A 468 14.92 -23.69 22.76
CA VAL A 468 14.44 -23.98 24.12
C VAL A 468 15.62 -24.15 25.07
N ASP A 469 15.66 -23.37 26.15
CA ASP A 469 16.58 -23.56 27.27
C ASP A 469 15.89 -24.33 28.41
N VAL A 470 16.16 -25.63 28.44
CA VAL A 470 15.60 -26.55 29.44
C VAL A 470 16.39 -26.61 30.76
N ASN A 471 17.48 -25.85 30.91
CA ASN A 471 18.29 -25.85 32.15
C ASN A 471 18.00 -24.65 33.05
N ALA A 472 17.15 -23.73 32.61
CA ALA A 472 16.94 -22.46 33.25
C ALA A 472 15.75 -22.52 34.23
N THR A 473 16.00 -23.09 35.41
CA THR A 473 15.01 -23.08 36.50
C THR A 473 14.68 -21.63 36.87
N ASN A 474 13.43 -21.21 36.60
CA ASN A 474 12.88 -19.88 36.91
C ASN A 474 13.51 -18.67 36.17
N SER A 475 14.00 -18.83 34.94
CA SER A 475 14.40 -17.67 34.11
C SER A 475 13.26 -17.18 33.23
N THR A 476 13.11 -15.87 33.13
CA THR A 476 12.08 -15.17 32.34
C THR A 476 12.29 -15.19 30.83
N ASN A 477 13.07 -16.12 30.26
CA ASN A 477 13.42 -16.26 28.82
C ASN A 477 13.91 -17.70 28.55
N ASN A 478 13.03 -18.69 28.48
CA ASN A 478 13.41 -20.10 28.30
C ASN A 478 12.98 -20.68 26.96
N VAL A 479 12.23 -19.92 26.16
CA VAL A 479 12.05 -20.16 24.73
C VAL A 479 12.44 -18.89 23.98
N ARG A 480 13.14 -19.04 22.85
CA ARG A 480 13.57 -17.93 22.00
C ARG A 480 13.22 -18.24 20.56
N LEU A 481 12.48 -17.35 19.93
CA LEU A 481 12.17 -17.33 18.52
C LEU A 481 13.23 -16.46 17.85
N GLU A 482 14.18 -17.09 17.17
CA GLU A 482 15.30 -16.40 16.52
C GLU A 482 15.01 -16.27 15.03
N ASN A 483 15.00 -15.05 14.51
CA ASN A 483 14.89 -14.85 13.09
C ASN A 483 16.20 -15.27 12.39
N LYS A 484 16.13 -16.27 11.52
CA LYS A 484 17.31 -16.85 10.88
C LYS A 484 18.02 -15.89 9.93
N ALA A 485 17.29 -14.95 9.34
CA ALA A 485 17.83 -13.95 8.44
C ALA A 485 18.38 -12.74 9.19
N LEU A 486 17.83 -12.42 10.37
CA LEU A 486 18.20 -11.26 11.19
C LEU A 486 18.30 -11.63 12.67
N SER A 487 19.48 -12.06 13.12
CA SER A 487 19.69 -12.55 14.50
C SER A 487 19.57 -11.50 15.61
N THR A 488 19.20 -10.27 15.28
CA THR A 488 18.91 -9.17 16.22
C THR A 488 17.41 -8.94 16.37
N ASP A 489 16.58 -9.81 15.80
CA ASP A 489 15.12 -9.70 15.75
C ASP A 489 14.47 -10.84 16.58
N ASP A 490 15.01 -11.07 17.79
CA ASP A 490 14.64 -12.22 18.61
C ASP A 490 13.46 -11.90 19.53
N ILE A 491 12.45 -12.78 19.55
CA ILE A 491 11.36 -12.75 20.54
C ILE A 491 11.61 -13.84 21.57
N ASN A 492 11.62 -13.47 22.85
CA ASN A 492 11.85 -14.37 23.97
C ASN A 492 10.55 -14.56 24.75
N LEU A 493 10.24 -15.81 25.06
CA LEU A 493 9.06 -16.23 25.82
C LEU A 493 9.53 -16.78 27.17
N ALA A 494 8.81 -16.41 28.22
CA ALA A 494 8.87 -17.08 29.51
C ALA A 494 7.81 -18.19 29.53
N ILE A 495 8.22 -19.43 29.78
CA ILE A 495 7.32 -20.58 29.90
C ILE A 495 7.26 -21.06 31.34
N GLY A 496 6.04 -21.21 31.85
CA GLY A 496 5.74 -21.72 33.17
C GLY A 496 5.63 -23.24 33.20
N TYR A 497 5.97 -23.83 34.36
CA TYR A 497 6.11 -25.28 34.51
C TYR A 497 5.27 -25.86 35.65
N ASN A 498 4.77 -27.08 35.45
CA ASN A 498 4.21 -27.86 36.56
C ASN A 498 5.30 -28.52 37.42
N THR A 499 4.90 -29.15 38.52
CA THR A 499 5.82 -29.84 39.45
C THR A 499 6.61 -31.01 38.86
N ALA A 500 6.21 -31.50 37.68
CA ALA A 500 6.91 -32.54 36.93
C ALA A 500 7.84 -31.95 35.84
N GLY A 501 8.01 -30.63 35.80
CA GLY A 501 8.84 -29.91 34.85
C GLY A 501 8.28 -29.89 33.42
N LYS A 502 6.96 -30.02 33.25
CA LYS A 502 6.28 -29.91 31.95
C LYS A 502 5.78 -28.50 31.72
N PRO A 503 5.86 -27.97 30.48
CA PRO A 503 5.30 -26.66 30.16
C PRO A 503 3.79 -26.67 30.32
N THR A 504 3.22 -25.62 30.92
CA THR A 504 1.76 -25.54 31.11
C THR A 504 1.13 -24.18 30.86
N HIS A 505 1.92 -23.11 30.73
CA HIS A 505 1.41 -21.75 30.56
C HIS A 505 2.52 -20.82 30.06
N LEU A 506 2.11 -19.65 29.56
CA LEU A 506 3.01 -18.52 29.32
C LEU A 506 3.29 -17.82 30.66
N GLY A 507 4.47 -17.23 30.78
CA GLY A 507 4.84 -16.45 31.95
C GLY A 507 5.13 -17.26 33.21
N VAL A 508 5.16 -16.54 34.34
CA VAL A 508 5.39 -17.11 35.68
C VAL A 508 4.08 -17.51 36.36
N THR A 509 3.00 -16.81 36.03
CA THR A 509 1.65 -17.04 36.56
C THR A 509 0.74 -17.35 35.38
N ALA A 510 0.00 -18.46 35.45
CA ALA A 510 -0.95 -18.83 34.40
C ALA A 510 -2.12 -17.84 34.33
N GLU A 511 -2.61 -17.57 33.13
CA GLU A 511 -3.76 -16.70 32.84
C GLU A 511 -3.58 -15.27 33.41
N GLU A 512 -2.35 -14.75 33.42
CA GLU A 512 -2.04 -13.39 33.90
C GLU A 512 -0.85 -12.81 33.12
N ALA A 513 -1.13 -11.83 32.26
CA ALA A 513 -0.11 -11.12 31.51
C ALA A 513 0.85 -10.35 32.42
N ALA A 514 2.15 -10.50 32.16
CA ALA A 514 3.20 -9.74 32.79
C ALA A 514 4.24 -9.29 31.77
N ALA A 515 4.84 -8.12 32.02
CA ALA A 515 5.76 -7.48 31.08
C ALA A 515 6.93 -8.40 30.67
N ALA A 516 7.38 -9.28 31.57
CA ALA A 516 8.50 -10.19 31.32
C ALA A 516 8.13 -11.51 30.63
N ASP A 517 6.85 -11.72 30.31
CA ASP A 517 6.36 -12.95 29.66
C ASP A 517 6.80 -13.01 28.20
N LEU A 518 6.83 -11.84 27.54
CA LEU A 518 7.33 -11.65 26.19
C LEU A 518 8.37 -10.53 26.17
N LYS A 519 9.48 -10.77 25.46
CA LYS A 519 10.49 -9.74 25.20
C LYS A 519 10.94 -9.74 23.76
N TYR A 520 10.90 -8.57 23.14
CA TYR A 520 11.65 -8.30 21.92
C TYR A 520 13.06 -7.87 22.32
N ASN A 521 14.06 -8.70 22.05
CA ASN A 521 15.41 -8.54 22.56
C ASN A 521 15.44 -8.32 24.09
N ALA A 522 15.71 -7.08 24.52
CA ALA A 522 15.71 -6.67 25.93
C ALA A 522 14.46 -5.88 26.34
N LYS A 523 13.63 -5.45 25.38
CA LYS A 523 12.39 -4.69 25.60
C LYS A 523 11.29 -5.67 26.04
N ASN A 524 10.67 -5.40 27.17
CA ASN A 524 9.51 -6.15 27.67
C ASN A 524 8.29 -5.72 26.85
N ILE A 525 7.59 -6.66 26.23
CA ILE A 525 6.41 -6.39 25.40
C ILE A 525 5.17 -7.13 25.88
N GLY A 526 5.26 -7.94 26.94
CA GLY A 526 4.16 -8.82 27.39
C GLY A 526 2.93 -8.12 27.98
N THR A 527 2.96 -6.80 28.14
CA THR A 527 1.82 -5.98 28.61
C THR A 527 1.53 -4.85 27.63
N TYR A 528 1.75 -5.11 26.34
CA TYR A 528 1.40 -4.15 25.29
C TYR A 528 -0.04 -4.44 24.88
N ASP A 529 -0.86 -3.39 24.87
CA ASP A 529 -2.27 -3.46 24.48
C ASP A 529 -2.41 -3.59 22.95
N GLU A 530 -1.53 -2.91 22.20
CA GLU A 530 -1.53 -2.88 20.73
C GLU A 530 -0.62 -3.99 20.14
N ASP A 531 -0.84 -4.31 18.87
CA ASP A 531 0.04 -5.21 18.11
C ASP A 531 1.48 -4.69 18.10
N PHE A 532 2.49 -5.55 18.22
CA PHE A 532 3.89 -5.13 18.21
C PHE A 532 4.61 -5.63 16.95
N ARG A 533 5.09 -4.74 16.08
CA ARG A 533 5.90 -5.11 14.92
C ARG A 533 7.40 -5.03 15.21
N THR A 534 8.10 -6.11 14.92
CA THR A 534 9.57 -6.24 14.98
C THR A 534 10.28 -5.56 13.80
N VAL A 535 11.61 -5.45 13.84
CA VAL A 535 12.41 -4.82 12.75
C VAL A 535 12.36 -5.66 11.46
N TYR A 536 12.26 -6.98 11.56
CA TYR A 536 12.06 -7.81 10.37
C TYR A 536 10.64 -7.72 9.79
N GLY A 537 9.67 -7.32 10.61
CA GLY A 537 8.26 -7.20 10.23
C GLY A 537 7.36 -8.32 10.73
N VAL A 538 7.83 -9.20 11.63
CA VAL A 538 6.96 -10.11 12.40
C VAL A 538 6.10 -9.28 13.34
N ILE A 539 4.79 -9.56 13.38
CA ILE A 539 3.82 -8.89 14.25
C ILE A 539 3.48 -9.84 15.41
N VAL A 540 3.62 -9.39 16.65
CA VAL A 540 3.11 -10.05 17.86
C VAL A 540 1.76 -9.42 18.17
N LYS A 541 0.66 -10.16 18.01
CA LYS A 541 -0.69 -9.61 18.15
C LYS A 541 -1.07 -9.42 19.60
N GLU A 542 -1.68 -8.28 19.92
CA GLU A 542 -2.23 -7.89 21.24
C GLU A 542 -1.55 -8.62 22.43
N PRO A 543 -0.24 -8.38 22.69
CA PRO A 543 0.55 -9.19 23.61
C PRO A 543 -0.07 -9.39 25.00
N GLU A 544 -0.66 -8.34 25.59
CA GLU A 544 -1.33 -8.43 26.90
C GLU A 544 -2.55 -9.35 26.86
N ASN A 545 -3.46 -9.14 25.90
CA ASN A 545 -4.71 -9.87 25.80
C ASN A 545 -4.50 -11.37 25.49
N ASN A 546 -3.47 -11.69 24.71
CA ASN A 546 -3.11 -13.08 24.42
C ASN A 546 -2.35 -13.73 25.59
N ALA A 547 -1.46 -13.01 26.27
CA ALA A 547 -0.77 -13.52 27.44
C ALA A 547 -1.71 -13.83 28.61
N ASP A 548 -2.79 -13.05 28.79
CA ASP A 548 -3.86 -13.32 29.76
C ASP A 548 -4.59 -14.66 29.51
N GLN A 549 -4.41 -15.26 28.33
CA GLN A 549 -4.97 -16.56 27.93
C GLN A 549 -3.88 -17.64 27.82
N ASP A 550 -2.65 -17.37 28.28
CA ASP A 550 -1.47 -18.21 28.08
C ASP A 550 -1.14 -18.47 26.60
N GLU A 551 -1.45 -17.54 25.70
CA GLU A 551 -1.22 -17.66 24.26
C GLU A 551 -0.24 -16.59 23.74
N VAL A 552 0.42 -16.92 22.63
CA VAL A 552 1.19 -15.97 21.82
C VAL A 552 0.73 -16.11 20.39
N GLU A 553 0.21 -15.03 19.82
CA GLU A 553 -0.17 -14.96 18.41
C GLU A 553 0.85 -14.15 17.62
N LEU A 554 1.32 -14.71 16.51
CA LEU A 554 2.29 -14.11 15.62
C LEU A 554 1.74 -14.07 14.20
N SER A 555 1.96 -12.97 13.48
CA SER A 555 1.89 -12.94 12.02
C SER A 555 3.30 -12.80 11.46
N ILE A 556 3.72 -13.80 10.69
CA ILE A 556 5.06 -13.86 10.09
C ILE A 556 4.95 -13.51 8.60
N PRO A 557 5.70 -12.52 8.09
CA PRO A 557 5.66 -12.13 6.68
C PRO A 557 6.35 -13.16 5.79
N GLU A 558 6.07 -13.17 4.49
CA GLU A 558 6.68 -14.09 3.52
C GLU A 558 8.17 -13.79 3.26
N GLU A 559 8.58 -12.54 3.46
CA GLU A 559 9.96 -12.04 3.41
C GLU A 559 10.16 -10.86 4.38
N GLN A 560 11.38 -10.31 4.49
CA GLN A 560 11.61 -9.13 5.33
C GLN A 560 10.78 -7.94 4.84
N VAL A 561 10.02 -7.33 5.75
CA VAL A 561 9.25 -6.13 5.43
C VAL A 561 10.22 -4.97 5.22
N LYS A 562 10.14 -4.38 4.03
CA LYS A 562 10.77 -3.11 3.69
C LYS A 562 9.69 -2.15 3.22
N VAL A 563 10.04 -0.88 3.13
CA VAL A 563 9.16 0.19 2.65
C VAL A 563 9.69 0.71 1.33
N ASN A 564 8.81 0.78 0.34
CA ASN A 564 9.05 1.52 -0.89
C ASN A 564 8.96 3.01 -0.58
N VAL A 565 10.11 3.68 -0.48
CA VAL A 565 10.17 5.13 -0.28
C VAL A 565 10.46 5.80 -1.61
N ILE A 566 9.64 6.79 -1.95
CA ILE A 566 9.72 7.53 -3.21
C ILE A 566 10.05 8.99 -2.93
N ILE A 567 11.08 9.50 -3.61
CA ILE A 567 11.46 10.92 -3.59
C ILE A 567 11.20 11.52 -4.97
N LYS A 568 10.47 12.64 -4.99
CA LYS A 568 10.09 13.34 -6.22
C LYS A 568 10.64 14.76 -6.17
N GLY A 569 11.23 15.21 -7.27
CA GLY A 569 11.53 16.61 -7.55
C GLY A 569 10.47 17.27 -8.44
N PRO A 570 10.65 18.55 -8.82
CA PRO A 570 9.63 19.34 -9.51
C PRO A 570 9.42 18.90 -10.98
N GLY A 571 10.39 18.19 -11.56
CA GLY A 571 10.34 17.61 -12.89
C GLY A 571 9.88 16.15 -12.93
N THR A 572 9.59 15.54 -11.78
CA THR A 572 9.21 14.13 -11.70
C THR A 572 7.82 13.87 -12.30
N THR A 573 7.67 12.71 -12.96
CA THR A 573 6.36 12.22 -13.41
C THR A 573 6.11 10.81 -12.88
N THR A 574 4.90 10.56 -12.38
CA THR A 574 4.49 9.24 -11.90
C THR A 574 3.58 8.55 -12.92
N SER A 575 3.76 7.24 -13.06
CA SER A 575 2.78 6.37 -13.73
C SER A 575 2.51 5.19 -12.83
N THR A 576 1.25 5.00 -12.48
CA THR A 576 0.78 3.83 -11.75
C THR A 576 0.34 2.78 -12.76
N THR A 577 1.05 1.65 -12.77
CA THR A 577 0.50 0.42 -13.35
C THR A 577 -0.11 -0.36 -12.21
N THR A 578 -1.45 -0.38 -12.14
CA THR A 578 -2.20 -1.23 -11.21
C THR A 578 -1.67 -2.67 -11.28
N GLY A 579 -1.27 -3.21 -10.13
CA GLY A 579 -0.81 -4.59 -9.99
C GLY A 579 -1.78 -5.58 -10.64
N ALA A 580 -1.24 -6.63 -11.27
CA ALA A 580 -2.06 -7.69 -11.85
C ALA A 580 -2.73 -8.49 -10.72
N THR A 581 -4.04 -8.68 -10.79
CA THR A 581 -4.72 -9.66 -9.92
C THR A 581 -4.38 -11.07 -10.40
N VAL A 582 -3.98 -11.96 -9.50
CA VAL A 582 -3.87 -13.39 -9.81
C VAL A 582 -5.15 -14.06 -9.33
N LYS A 583 -5.80 -14.82 -10.22
CA LYS A 583 -6.94 -15.65 -9.83
C LYS A 583 -6.43 -16.91 -9.15
N SER A 584 -6.68 -17.04 -7.85
CA SER A 584 -6.50 -18.31 -7.14
C SER A 584 -7.76 -19.17 -7.32
N VAL A 585 -7.62 -20.36 -7.89
CA VAL A 585 -8.77 -21.22 -8.24
C VAL A 585 -9.30 -21.94 -7.00
N ILE A 586 -10.59 -21.76 -6.69
CA ILE A 586 -11.28 -22.51 -5.63
C ILE A 586 -11.73 -23.87 -6.20
N PRO A 587 -11.25 -25.02 -5.68
CA PRO A 587 -11.63 -26.33 -6.20
C PRO A 587 -13.11 -26.64 -5.89
N ILE A 588 -13.86 -27.05 -6.91
CA ILE A 588 -15.24 -27.54 -6.74
C ILE A 588 -15.21 -28.88 -5.98
N LYS A 589 -15.75 -28.90 -4.76
CA LYS A 589 -15.84 -30.10 -3.90
C LYS A 589 -17.13 -30.91 -4.11
N ASP A 590 -18.09 -30.37 -4.87
CA ASP A 590 -19.37 -31.01 -5.17
C ASP A 590 -19.34 -31.85 -6.46
N ASN A 591 -20.23 -32.84 -6.53
CA ASN A 591 -20.34 -33.67 -7.71
C ASN A 591 -21.27 -33.01 -8.76
N ILE A 592 -20.65 -32.36 -9.74
CA ILE A 592 -21.33 -31.48 -10.70
C ILE A 592 -21.90 -32.18 -11.93
N ALA A 593 -21.66 -33.48 -12.13
CA ALA A 593 -22.12 -34.22 -13.30
C ALA A 593 -22.95 -35.46 -12.93
N ARG A 594 -24.10 -35.62 -13.58
CA ARG A 594 -25.03 -36.73 -13.39
C ARG A 594 -25.56 -37.25 -14.73
N LEU A 595 -25.97 -38.51 -14.75
CA LEU A 595 -26.75 -39.06 -15.85
C LEU A 595 -28.20 -38.62 -15.72
N ASP A 596 -28.89 -38.41 -16.85
CA ASP A 596 -30.29 -38.01 -16.84
C ASP A 596 -31.21 -38.99 -16.11
N THR A 597 -30.83 -40.27 -15.96
CA THR A 597 -31.51 -41.32 -15.20
C THR A 597 -31.23 -41.35 -13.71
N ASP A 598 -30.30 -40.54 -13.22
CA ASP A 598 -29.98 -40.49 -11.80
C ASP A 598 -31.16 -39.95 -10.97
N ALA A 599 -31.39 -40.52 -9.80
CA ALA A 599 -32.49 -40.12 -8.92
C ALA A 599 -32.29 -38.69 -8.36
N GLU A 600 -31.04 -38.25 -8.17
CA GLU A 600 -30.72 -36.92 -7.66
C GLU A 600 -31.08 -35.80 -8.65
N VAL A 601 -31.14 -36.11 -9.95
CA VAL A 601 -31.52 -35.15 -10.99
C VAL A 601 -32.95 -34.66 -10.81
N GLU A 602 -33.86 -35.51 -10.33
CA GLU A 602 -35.25 -35.11 -10.07
C GLU A 602 -35.35 -34.09 -8.92
N SER A 603 -34.51 -34.23 -7.89
CA SER A 603 -34.44 -33.28 -6.77
C SER A 603 -33.75 -31.96 -7.13
N ALA A 604 -32.88 -31.97 -8.12
CA ALA A 604 -32.19 -30.78 -8.62
C ALA A 604 -33.07 -29.90 -9.53
N LYS A 605 -34.16 -30.44 -10.09
CA LYS A 605 -35.08 -29.69 -10.96
C LYS A 605 -35.70 -28.51 -10.22
N GLY A 606 -35.44 -27.31 -10.73
CA GLY A 606 -35.96 -26.07 -10.15
C GLY A 606 -35.19 -25.55 -8.93
N SER A 607 -34.19 -26.29 -8.43
CA SER A 607 -33.30 -25.86 -7.33
C SER A 607 -31.89 -25.48 -7.80
N LYS A 608 -31.42 -26.04 -8.92
CA LYS A 608 -30.11 -25.74 -9.55
C LYS A 608 -30.27 -25.26 -10.99
N ASN A 609 -29.35 -24.42 -11.47
CA ASN A 609 -29.22 -24.19 -12.92
C ASN A 609 -28.61 -25.44 -13.58
N MET A 610 -29.00 -25.74 -14.82
CA MET A 610 -28.58 -26.99 -15.48
C MET A 610 -27.91 -26.77 -16.84
N ILE A 611 -26.85 -27.52 -17.11
CA ILE A 611 -26.29 -27.69 -18.46
C ILE A 611 -26.66 -29.10 -18.92
N ILE A 612 -27.61 -29.19 -19.85
CA ILE A 612 -28.20 -30.44 -20.30
C ILE A 612 -27.58 -30.81 -21.66
N ILE A 613 -26.80 -31.90 -21.67
CA ILE A 613 -26.00 -32.30 -22.83
C ILE A 613 -26.63 -33.53 -23.49
N GLY A 614 -26.85 -33.42 -24.79
CA GLY A 614 -27.47 -34.42 -25.64
C GLY A 614 -28.87 -34.02 -26.12
N GLY A 615 -29.20 -34.42 -27.35
CA GLY A 615 -30.51 -34.15 -27.95
C GLY A 615 -31.68 -34.86 -27.26
N PRO A 616 -32.93 -34.50 -27.59
CA PRO A 616 -34.14 -35.04 -26.95
C PRO A 616 -34.38 -36.53 -27.26
N ALA A 617 -33.58 -37.14 -28.13
CA ALA A 617 -33.53 -38.58 -28.37
C ALA A 617 -32.75 -39.35 -27.30
N VAL A 618 -31.74 -38.71 -26.70
CA VAL A 618 -30.75 -39.36 -25.82
C VAL A 618 -30.77 -38.81 -24.40
N ASN A 619 -31.31 -37.60 -24.20
CA ASN A 619 -31.47 -36.96 -22.90
C ASN A 619 -32.95 -36.61 -22.62
N ARG A 620 -33.51 -37.19 -21.55
CA ARG A 620 -34.91 -37.01 -21.12
C ARG A 620 -35.21 -35.57 -20.70
N LEU A 621 -34.25 -34.88 -20.11
CA LEU A 621 -34.41 -33.49 -19.68
C LEU A 621 -34.44 -32.55 -20.88
N THR A 622 -33.63 -32.79 -21.91
CA THR A 622 -33.70 -32.02 -23.16
C THR A 622 -35.09 -32.11 -23.78
N ALA A 623 -35.67 -33.31 -23.87
CA ALA A 623 -37.04 -33.49 -24.37
C ALA A 623 -38.07 -32.74 -23.50
N ALA A 624 -37.95 -32.82 -22.18
CA ALA A 624 -38.87 -32.17 -21.25
C ALA A 624 -38.83 -30.64 -21.36
N VAL A 625 -37.63 -30.05 -21.37
CA VAL A 625 -37.42 -28.59 -21.41
C VAL A 625 -37.82 -28.00 -22.76
N LEU A 626 -37.69 -28.77 -23.85
CA LEU A 626 -38.15 -28.37 -25.19
C LEU A 626 -39.64 -28.68 -25.44
N GLY A 627 -40.35 -29.33 -24.50
CA GLY A 627 -41.76 -29.69 -24.65
C GLY A 627 -42.02 -30.83 -25.65
N LEU A 628 -41.05 -31.72 -25.84
CA LEU A 628 -41.09 -32.85 -26.78
C LEU A 628 -41.30 -34.19 -26.04
N SER A 629 -41.79 -35.21 -26.75
CA SER A 629 -41.85 -36.58 -26.22
C SER A 629 -40.46 -37.22 -26.19
N TYR A 630 -40.11 -37.97 -25.16
CA TYR A 630 -38.87 -38.74 -25.16
C TYR A 630 -39.11 -40.18 -25.66
N PRO A 631 -38.32 -40.71 -26.61
CA PRO A 631 -37.30 -40.03 -27.41
C PRO A 631 -37.88 -39.34 -28.67
N THR A 632 -37.34 -38.18 -29.06
CA THR A 632 -37.67 -37.50 -30.34
C THR A 632 -36.41 -37.33 -31.19
N TYR A 633 -36.48 -37.70 -32.48
CA TYR A 633 -35.35 -37.74 -33.41
C TYR A 633 -35.56 -36.82 -34.62
N GLY A 634 -34.46 -36.56 -35.36
CA GLY A 634 -34.51 -35.90 -36.66
C GLY A 634 -35.10 -34.50 -36.57
N VAL A 635 -35.81 -34.06 -37.60
CA VAL A 635 -36.37 -32.69 -37.67
C VAL A 635 -37.35 -32.37 -36.54
N ASP A 636 -38.03 -33.39 -36.01
CA ASP A 636 -38.97 -33.24 -34.89
C ASP A 636 -38.23 -32.89 -33.57
N SER A 637 -36.92 -33.13 -33.50
CA SER A 637 -36.09 -32.79 -32.34
C SER A 637 -35.80 -31.30 -32.18
N THR A 638 -36.14 -30.48 -33.18
CA THR A 638 -35.79 -29.05 -33.30
C THR A 638 -34.29 -28.76 -33.39
N VAL A 639 -33.44 -29.78 -33.33
CA VAL A 639 -32.00 -29.64 -33.54
C VAL A 639 -31.74 -29.41 -35.03
N PRO A 640 -30.93 -28.40 -35.41
CA PRO A 640 -30.67 -28.09 -36.81
C PRO A 640 -29.92 -29.23 -37.51
N GLU A 641 -30.34 -29.58 -38.72
CA GLU A 641 -29.73 -30.66 -39.51
C GLU A 641 -28.23 -30.39 -39.76
N ASN A 642 -27.39 -31.42 -39.52
CA ASN A 642 -25.92 -31.37 -39.62
C ASN A 642 -25.23 -30.29 -38.75
N ALA A 643 -25.90 -29.81 -37.70
CA ALA A 643 -25.39 -28.78 -36.81
C ALA A 643 -25.77 -29.10 -35.36
N ALA A 644 -25.38 -28.23 -34.44
CA ALA A 644 -25.82 -28.27 -33.05
C ALA A 644 -26.49 -26.96 -32.64
N MET A 645 -27.15 -27.00 -31.50
CA MET A 645 -27.71 -25.84 -30.84
C MET A 645 -27.22 -25.73 -29.40
N VAL A 646 -26.97 -24.50 -28.97
CA VAL A 646 -26.91 -24.12 -27.56
C VAL A 646 -28.12 -23.23 -27.33
N LYS A 647 -29.03 -23.64 -26.44
CA LYS A 647 -30.28 -22.93 -26.21
C LYS A 647 -30.50 -22.67 -24.73
N LEU A 648 -30.71 -21.41 -24.39
CA LEU A 648 -31.10 -20.97 -23.06
C LEU A 648 -32.61 -21.16 -22.89
N VAL A 649 -33.00 -21.86 -21.82
CA VAL A 649 -34.41 -22.02 -21.44
C VAL A 649 -34.61 -21.53 -20.02
N GLU A 650 -35.31 -20.41 -19.91
CA GLU A 650 -35.70 -19.83 -18.62
C GLU A 650 -36.77 -20.67 -17.93
N ASN A 651 -36.72 -20.72 -16.61
CA ASN A 651 -37.70 -21.42 -15.77
C ASN A 651 -37.94 -22.88 -16.21
N ALA A 652 -36.88 -23.56 -16.64
CA ALA A 652 -36.91 -24.84 -17.36
C ALA A 652 -37.72 -25.94 -16.64
N PHE A 653 -37.80 -25.88 -15.31
CA PHE A 653 -38.56 -26.84 -14.48
C PHE A 653 -39.49 -26.17 -13.44
N GLY A 654 -39.88 -24.91 -13.62
CA GLY A 654 -40.90 -24.27 -12.78
C GLY A 654 -40.43 -23.70 -11.42
N GLY A 655 -39.13 -23.41 -11.26
CA GLY A 655 -38.52 -22.87 -10.03
C GLY A 655 -37.68 -21.60 -10.21
N GLY A 656 -37.77 -20.91 -11.35
CA GLY A 656 -36.99 -19.69 -11.65
C GLY A 656 -35.53 -19.93 -12.07
N LYS A 657 -35.06 -21.17 -12.06
CA LYS A 657 -33.73 -21.58 -12.56
C LYS A 657 -33.71 -21.77 -14.08
N ILE A 658 -32.54 -21.58 -14.69
CA ILE A 658 -32.36 -21.72 -16.15
C ILE A 658 -31.75 -23.08 -16.52
N ALA A 659 -31.91 -23.46 -17.80
CA ALA A 659 -31.22 -24.59 -18.37
C ALA A 659 -30.58 -24.24 -19.72
N TYR A 660 -29.32 -24.60 -19.91
CA TYR A 660 -28.64 -24.56 -21.20
C TYR A 660 -28.74 -25.92 -21.85
N VAL A 661 -29.45 -26.02 -22.97
CA VAL A 661 -29.57 -27.23 -23.78
C VAL A 661 -28.46 -27.23 -24.82
N VAL A 662 -27.59 -28.24 -24.78
CA VAL A 662 -26.49 -28.46 -25.71
C VAL A 662 -26.77 -29.73 -26.50
N ALA A 663 -27.23 -29.58 -27.75
CA ALA A 663 -27.75 -30.69 -28.53
C ALA A 663 -27.27 -30.65 -29.99
N GLY A 664 -26.61 -31.71 -30.44
CA GLY A 664 -26.20 -31.91 -31.84
C GLY A 664 -27.09 -32.86 -32.62
N TRP A 665 -27.13 -32.68 -33.94
CA TRP A 665 -27.79 -33.59 -34.87
C TRP A 665 -27.14 -34.97 -34.83
N GLU A 666 -25.81 -34.98 -34.79
CA GLU A 666 -24.98 -36.14 -34.47
C GLU A 666 -24.10 -35.85 -33.25
N ALA A 667 -23.54 -36.90 -32.64
CA ALA A 667 -22.67 -36.78 -31.47
C ALA A 667 -21.45 -35.87 -31.71
N ALA A 668 -20.91 -35.85 -32.94
CA ALA A 668 -19.84 -34.93 -33.31
C ALA A 668 -20.28 -33.46 -33.25
N ASN A 669 -21.54 -33.16 -33.59
CA ASN A 669 -22.07 -31.81 -33.51
C ASN A 669 -22.30 -31.39 -32.04
N THR A 670 -22.76 -32.30 -31.17
CA THR A 670 -22.88 -31.99 -29.74
C THR A 670 -21.51 -31.65 -29.16
N GLY A 671 -20.47 -32.41 -29.53
CA GLY A 671 -19.09 -32.13 -29.15
C GLY A 671 -18.60 -30.75 -29.62
N ALA A 672 -19.00 -30.33 -30.83
CA ALA A 672 -18.70 -28.98 -31.32
C ALA A 672 -19.36 -27.89 -30.46
N ALA A 673 -20.63 -28.04 -30.08
CA ALA A 673 -21.31 -27.10 -29.20
C ALA A 673 -20.72 -27.07 -27.78
N CYS A 674 -20.32 -28.23 -27.23
CA CYS A 674 -19.55 -28.27 -25.98
C CYS A 674 -18.21 -27.54 -26.09
N SER A 675 -17.52 -27.65 -27.24
CA SER A 675 -16.25 -26.95 -27.48
C SER A 675 -16.44 -25.43 -27.54
N VAL A 676 -17.55 -24.95 -28.13
CA VAL A 676 -17.91 -23.52 -28.12
C VAL A 676 -18.14 -23.03 -26.70
N LEU A 677 -18.89 -23.77 -25.87
CA LEU A 677 -19.08 -23.41 -24.45
C LEU A 677 -17.80 -23.49 -23.61
N GLN A 678 -16.87 -24.38 -23.96
CA GLN A 678 -15.56 -24.45 -23.31
C GLN A 678 -14.69 -23.23 -23.65
N GLN A 679 -14.85 -22.68 -24.85
CA GLN A 679 -14.06 -21.55 -25.38
C GLN A 679 -14.93 -20.30 -25.50
N TYR A 680 -15.91 -20.13 -24.63
CA TYR A 680 -16.97 -19.11 -24.79
C TYR A 680 -16.40 -17.68 -24.95
N ASP A 681 -15.27 -17.38 -24.30
CA ASP A 681 -14.51 -16.13 -24.42
C ASP A 681 -14.12 -15.79 -25.87
N ASP A 682 -13.88 -16.81 -26.71
CA ASP A 682 -13.50 -16.66 -28.11
C ASP A 682 -14.70 -16.48 -29.06
N TYR A 683 -15.94 -16.65 -28.56
CA TYR A 683 -17.17 -16.65 -29.35
C TYR A 683 -18.13 -15.53 -28.94
N SER A 684 -17.82 -14.29 -29.31
CA SER A 684 -18.70 -13.12 -29.10
C SER A 684 -20.09 -13.22 -29.76
N ALA A 685 -20.30 -14.21 -30.63
CA ALA A 685 -21.60 -14.52 -31.24
C ALA A 685 -22.51 -15.40 -30.34
N LEU A 686 -22.04 -15.86 -29.19
CA LEU A 686 -22.82 -16.58 -28.17
C LEU A 686 -23.76 -15.59 -27.45
N THR A 687 -24.81 -15.14 -28.13
CA THR A 687 -25.75 -14.12 -27.63
C THR A 687 -27.21 -14.53 -27.89
N GLY A 688 -28.15 -13.88 -27.22
CA GLY A 688 -29.58 -14.17 -27.31
C GLY A 688 -29.98 -15.42 -26.52
N THR A 689 -31.12 -16.02 -26.89
CA THR A 689 -31.66 -17.22 -26.20
C THR A 689 -31.30 -18.54 -26.89
N GLY A 690 -30.60 -18.49 -28.03
CA GLY A 690 -30.18 -19.68 -28.75
C GLY A 690 -29.25 -19.39 -29.91
N VAL A 691 -28.23 -20.22 -30.05
CA VAL A 691 -27.31 -20.20 -31.20
C VAL A 691 -27.23 -21.55 -31.89
N LYS A 692 -26.99 -21.50 -33.19
CA LYS A 692 -26.62 -22.64 -34.03
C LYS A 692 -25.11 -22.72 -34.15
N VAL A 693 -24.55 -23.90 -33.90
CA VAL A 693 -23.12 -24.20 -34.03
C VAL A 693 -22.93 -25.14 -35.23
N SER A 694 -22.13 -24.72 -36.20
CA SER A 694 -21.85 -25.47 -37.44
C SER A 694 -20.35 -25.68 -37.65
N GLY A 695 -20.00 -26.70 -38.43
CA GLY A 695 -18.61 -27.07 -38.74
C GLY A 695 -18.18 -28.40 -38.11
N THR A 696 -17.03 -28.92 -38.55
CA THR A 696 -16.47 -30.21 -38.12
C THR A 696 -15.07 -30.09 -37.51
N ALA A 697 -14.55 -28.88 -37.38
CA ALA A 697 -13.26 -28.55 -36.77
C ALA A 697 -13.26 -27.08 -36.30
N THR A 698 -12.43 -26.74 -35.32
CA THR A 698 -12.28 -25.39 -34.77
C THR A 698 -11.56 -24.44 -35.75
N PRO A 699 -11.91 -23.13 -35.80
CA PRO A 699 -13.02 -22.49 -35.08
C PRO A 699 -14.38 -22.88 -35.69
N TYR A 700 -15.41 -23.03 -34.85
CA TYR A 700 -16.77 -23.36 -35.29
C TYR A 700 -17.52 -22.10 -35.73
N GLU A 701 -18.49 -22.25 -36.64
CA GLU A 701 -19.37 -21.13 -37.01
C GLU A 701 -20.53 -21.05 -36.02
N VAL A 702 -20.66 -19.91 -35.33
CA VAL A 702 -21.75 -19.61 -34.39
C VAL A 702 -22.64 -18.53 -34.99
N THR A 703 -23.92 -18.86 -35.17
CA THR A 703 -24.94 -17.93 -35.68
C THR A 703 -26.17 -17.98 -34.79
N ALA A 704 -27.05 -16.98 -34.86
CA ALA A 704 -28.34 -17.04 -34.20
C ALA A 704 -29.12 -18.31 -34.59
N LEU A 705 -29.81 -18.92 -33.63
CA LEU A 705 -30.69 -20.07 -33.87
C LEU A 705 -32.02 -19.55 -34.47
N GLU A 706 -32.34 -19.97 -35.70
CA GLU A 706 -33.58 -19.60 -36.40
C GLU A 706 -34.85 -20.25 -35.84
#